data_AF-A0A0S8KKL0-F1
#
_entry.id   AF-A0A0S8KKL0-F1
#
_cell.length_a   1.000
_cell.length_b   1.000
_cell.length_c   1.000
_cell.angle_alpha   90.00
_cell.angle_beta   90.00
_cell.angle_gamma   90.00
#
_symmetry.space_group_name_H-M   'P 1'
#
loop_
_entity.id
_entity.type
_entity.pdbx_description
1 polymer ?
#
loop_
_entity_poly.entity_id
_entity_poly.type
_entity_poly.pdbx_seq_one_letter_code
_entity_poly.pdbx_strand_id
1 'polypeptide(L)'
;MIRKVTFGAVAVIFTGIIVYGILELRKGNIQQAEVIQAVPTDAALIINANDLSGFIRDELSRNKIWHELGMVNGIGAFQITLGRLDSMLRIDEEMENLYKGSDISLSLHRSGKSRFEFILYYPLDKAGTEKQILRFIQDKVPSNATLTPRKYDEVRIYDMDFSGNNRKDDFSFAFSRGLLILSPSSILLEASIRQLSQSQSVADEPGFKEVAETAGRNVEGNIYLDYKTIPGFVSHLFNDRYQKEVAEFVHFADWSEMDLNIRHDALLLNGFTHSSAVSDEFLNIVLKHQPQRLDIEAIIPENISAFLALGLDDFPGYKKAYMEHLEIHGHGRAYLRELRSLNEKYKMDRDKLLLPVFDRQVALVLTDIRNFGWDENAYVVCHTKSQSLAAEKLKEWLTIVCEHDGISLSSLIVQQQVMGDVRFTFYQLPVPYLPMKLFGKMFEGINSKYCTFFDNYLIFGNSVQSLSKYIHANQIGNNLSSDLEYHQFSEYLASRSNLYFYLNFPGSTRLMERYLRPDLVTKILEEKDHLFKFQAFAYQITSENDLAYNNIILKYTPDMRDEAQTVWESRLESRVITKPKFVVNHYTGEKEIFVQDARHNVYLLNNSGRILWKQKIDRQILSDIYQIDFYKNGKFQLLFNTSEQLHLLDRNGNYVERYPVKLRSPATNGLALFDYEKSRDYRIFLAAEDKGIYLYDKEGAIVKGWNFGKTEGRVEDPLRHFRIGNKDYIVFADHFTCYILNRRGEIRVSVKKHFPVSKNARFILESNTTGIKPRLALTDSSGRVQFIYFDGSVETVEIEQFTGDHYFEYSDLDGDGRREFIFADKGELKVYKHDGSKRFSYDARAEINHAPVVYQFSHGNKKIGLVSSDNNKIYLVNSDGSLYKGFPLPGSTPFSIGVISRADSKFNLIVGSGDNFLYNYSVQ
;
A
#
# COMPACT_ATOMS: atom_id res chain seq x y z
N MET A 1 -71.40 -27.86 30.46
CA MET A 1 -72.05 -28.23 29.18
C MET A 1 -72.17 -27.06 28.18
N ILE A 2 -72.07 -25.79 28.60
CA ILE A 2 -72.10 -24.59 27.72
C ILE A 2 -70.73 -24.27 27.06
N ARG A 3 -69.68 -25.07 27.31
CA ARG A 3 -68.34 -24.91 26.70
C ARG A 3 -68.13 -25.66 25.38
N LYS A 4 -69.10 -26.46 24.92
CA LYS A 4 -69.01 -27.19 23.63
C LYS A 4 -69.80 -26.56 22.49
N VAL A 5 -70.66 -25.58 22.77
CA VAL A 5 -71.42 -24.85 21.73
C VAL A 5 -70.69 -23.57 21.26
N THR A 6 -69.79 -23.02 22.08
CA THR A 6 -68.99 -21.82 21.75
C THR A 6 -67.84 -22.09 20.77
N PHE A 7 -67.32 -23.33 20.69
CA PHE A 7 -66.23 -23.68 19.77
C PHE A 7 -66.72 -23.88 18.32
N GLY A 8 -67.97 -24.32 18.13
CA GLY A 8 -68.59 -24.46 16.80
C GLY A 8 -68.97 -23.12 16.17
N ALA A 9 -69.44 -22.15 16.97
CA ALA A 9 -69.77 -20.81 16.48
C ALA A 9 -68.53 -20.01 16.06
N VAL A 10 -67.41 -20.14 16.79
CA VAL A 10 -66.13 -19.50 16.42
C VAL A 10 -65.53 -20.15 15.18
N ALA A 11 -65.60 -21.48 15.03
CA ALA A 11 -65.14 -22.16 13.82
C ALA A 11 -65.99 -21.80 12.59
N VAL A 12 -67.31 -21.66 12.70
CA VAL A 12 -68.18 -21.23 11.59
C VAL A 12 -67.98 -19.75 11.23
N ILE A 13 -67.67 -18.89 12.19
CA ILE A 13 -67.32 -17.48 11.93
C ILE A 13 -65.92 -17.36 11.30
N PHE A 14 -64.93 -18.14 11.76
CA PHE A 14 -63.60 -18.18 11.15
C PHE A 14 -63.66 -18.77 9.72
N THR A 15 -64.45 -19.82 9.52
CA THR A 15 -64.64 -20.43 8.19
C THR A 15 -65.48 -19.51 7.30
N GLY A 16 -66.43 -18.75 7.85
CA GLY A 16 -67.19 -17.71 7.13
C GLY A 16 -66.35 -16.50 6.72
N ILE A 17 -65.38 -16.09 7.55
CA ILE A 17 -64.41 -15.02 7.25
C ILE A 17 -63.38 -15.50 6.23
N ILE A 18 -62.92 -16.75 6.32
CA ILE A 18 -62.01 -17.37 5.35
C ILE A 18 -62.74 -17.61 4.01
N VAL A 19 -64.00 -18.05 4.02
CA VAL A 19 -64.80 -18.28 2.79
C VAL A 19 -65.24 -16.96 2.16
N TYR A 20 -65.60 -15.92 2.94
CA TYR A 20 -65.85 -14.58 2.41
C TYR A 20 -64.56 -13.93 1.88
N GLY A 21 -63.42 -14.12 2.58
CA GLY A 21 -62.10 -13.71 2.09
C GLY A 21 -61.68 -14.41 0.79
N ILE A 22 -61.97 -15.71 0.66
CA ILE A 22 -61.67 -16.52 -0.54
C ILE A 22 -62.63 -16.22 -1.70
N LEU A 23 -63.89 -15.88 -1.43
CA LEU A 23 -64.89 -15.54 -2.46
C LEU A 23 -64.71 -14.11 -3.01
N GLU A 24 -64.19 -13.18 -2.21
CA GLU A 24 -63.80 -11.84 -2.69
C GLU A 24 -62.39 -11.83 -3.32
N LEU A 25 -61.59 -12.89 -3.14
CA LEU A 25 -60.27 -13.11 -3.75
C LEU A 25 -60.31 -13.68 -5.18
N ARG A 26 -61.49 -13.76 -5.80
CA ARG A 26 -61.63 -14.13 -7.22
C ARG A 26 -62.52 -13.14 -7.96
N LYS A 27 -62.05 -11.89 -8.07
CA LYS A 27 -62.30 -10.97 -9.19
C LYS A 27 -61.51 -9.69 -8.98
N GLY A 28 -60.33 -9.66 -9.56
CA GLY A 28 -59.51 -8.48 -9.67
C GLY A 28 -58.10 -8.87 -10.11
N ASN A 29 -57.87 -8.93 -11.41
CA ASN A 29 -56.50 -8.74 -11.90
C ASN A 29 -56.14 -7.31 -11.50
N ILE A 30 -55.28 -7.16 -10.50
CA ILE A 30 -54.56 -5.90 -10.33
C ILE A 30 -53.68 -5.81 -11.59
N GLN A 31 -53.78 -4.71 -12.35
CA GLN A 31 -52.67 -4.32 -13.21
C GLN A 31 -51.51 -4.02 -12.26
N GLN A 32 -50.68 -5.03 -11.96
CA GLN A 32 -49.41 -4.81 -11.30
C GLN A 32 -48.55 -4.06 -12.30
N ALA A 33 -48.29 -2.79 -12.00
CA ALA A 33 -47.24 -2.08 -12.70
C ALA A 33 -45.91 -2.75 -12.34
N GLU A 34 -45.05 -2.99 -13.33
CA GLU A 34 -43.66 -3.30 -13.02
C GLU A 34 -43.07 -2.14 -12.24
N VAL A 35 -42.26 -2.43 -11.22
CA VAL A 35 -41.72 -1.41 -10.31
C VAL A 35 -41.06 -0.26 -11.06
N ILE A 36 -40.34 -0.58 -12.14
CA ILE A 36 -39.67 0.41 -12.99
C ILE A 36 -40.64 1.42 -13.62
N GLN A 37 -41.90 1.06 -13.87
CA GLN A 37 -42.92 1.99 -14.38
C GLN A 37 -43.31 3.07 -13.34
N ALA A 38 -43.06 2.81 -12.05
CA ALA A 38 -43.29 3.77 -10.97
C ALA A 38 -42.10 4.69 -10.72
N VAL A 39 -40.93 4.38 -11.28
CA VAL A 39 -39.69 5.13 -11.04
C VAL A 39 -39.70 6.42 -11.86
N PRO A 40 -39.65 7.60 -11.22
CA PRO A 40 -39.54 8.86 -11.95
C PRO A 40 -38.28 8.90 -12.84
N THR A 41 -38.40 9.48 -14.03
CA THR A 41 -37.32 9.50 -15.05
C THR A 41 -36.10 10.36 -14.68
N ASP A 42 -36.11 11.03 -13.51
CA ASP A 42 -34.95 11.76 -12.98
C ASP A 42 -34.15 10.93 -11.95
N ALA A 43 -34.45 9.63 -11.82
CA ALA A 43 -33.68 8.69 -11.02
C ALA A 43 -32.26 8.56 -11.56
N ALA A 44 -31.27 8.68 -10.66
CA ALA A 44 -29.86 8.48 -11.02
C ALA A 44 -29.33 7.09 -10.70
N LEU A 45 -30.00 6.41 -9.78
CA LEU A 45 -29.69 5.06 -9.37
C LEU A 45 -31.00 4.32 -9.13
N ILE A 46 -31.09 3.08 -9.60
CA ILE A 46 -32.14 2.14 -9.21
C ILE A 46 -31.44 0.91 -8.64
N ILE A 47 -31.84 0.44 -7.47
CA ILE A 47 -31.33 -0.79 -6.85
C ILE A 47 -32.50 -1.75 -6.73
N ASN A 48 -32.37 -2.94 -7.29
CA ASN A 48 -33.32 -4.05 -7.11
C ASN A 48 -32.66 -5.12 -6.24
N ALA A 49 -33.34 -5.57 -5.19
CA ALA A 49 -32.84 -6.64 -4.34
C ALA A 49 -33.96 -7.64 -4.02
N ASN A 50 -33.66 -8.93 -4.15
CA ASN A 50 -34.60 -10.03 -3.91
C ASN A 50 -35.05 -10.13 -2.44
N ASP A 51 -34.24 -9.60 -1.52
CA ASP A 51 -34.58 -9.41 -0.11
C ASP A 51 -33.79 -8.22 0.46
N LEU A 52 -34.24 -6.99 0.16
CA LEU A 52 -33.55 -5.79 0.64
C LEU A 52 -33.50 -5.73 2.19
N SER A 53 -34.49 -6.31 2.87
CA SER A 53 -34.53 -6.35 4.33
C SER A 53 -33.45 -7.27 4.91
N GLY A 54 -33.31 -8.48 4.35
CA GLY A 54 -32.23 -9.41 4.64
C GLY A 54 -30.88 -8.84 4.23
N PHE A 55 -30.78 -8.19 3.07
CA PHE A 55 -29.58 -7.49 2.63
C PHE A 55 -29.16 -6.38 3.61
N ILE A 56 -30.08 -5.54 4.08
CA ILE A 56 -29.76 -4.48 5.05
C ILE A 56 -29.32 -5.06 6.40
N ARG A 57 -30.00 -6.10 6.88
CA ARG A 57 -29.70 -6.69 8.20
C ARG A 57 -28.46 -7.58 8.18
N ASP A 58 -28.36 -8.47 7.21
CA ASP A 58 -27.37 -9.56 7.21
C ASP A 58 -26.11 -9.14 6.45
N GLU A 59 -26.23 -8.38 5.36
CA GLU A 59 -25.07 -7.87 4.61
C GLU A 59 -24.66 -6.47 5.10
N LEU A 60 -25.53 -5.45 5.08
CA LEU A 60 -25.11 -4.08 5.43
C LEU A 60 -24.78 -3.90 6.91
N SER A 61 -25.51 -4.55 7.83
CA SER A 61 -25.31 -4.35 9.28
C SER A 61 -24.24 -5.24 9.92
N ARG A 62 -23.91 -6.39 9.31
CA ARG A 62 -22.93 -7.35 9.88
C ARG A 62 -21.61 -7.41 9.11
N ASN A 63 -21.60 -7.02 7.84
CA ASN A 63 -20.39 -7.08 7.04
C ASN A 63 -19.41 -5.97 7.44
N LYS A 64 -18.15 -6.37 7.66
CA LYS A 64 -17.08 -5.44 8.05
C LYS A 64 -16.80 -4.38 6.99
N ILE A 65 -16.89 -4.71 5.70
CA ILE A 65 -16.72 -3.76 4.58
C ILE A 65 -17.69 -2.59 4.74
N TRP A 66 -18.97 -2.89 4.97
CA TRP A 66 -20.01 -1.88 5.14
C TRP A 66 -19.86 -1.08 6.42
N HIS A 67 -19.48 -1.74 7.52
CA HIS A 67 -19.15 -1.03 8.77
C HIS A 67 -18.01 -0.02 8.55
N GLU A 68 -16.95 -0.41 7.86
CA GLU A 68 -15.77 0.46 7.63
C GLU A 68 -16.08 1.60 6.66
N LEU A 69 -16.84 1.35 5.58
CA LEU A 69 -17.41 2.41 4.73
C LEU A 69 -18.34 3.34 5.54
N GLY A 70 -19.04 2.78 6.52
CA GLY A 70 -19.87 3.48 7.50
C GLY A 70 -19.10 4.45 8.42
N MET A 71 -17.81 4.21 8.65
CA MET A 71 -16.99 5.05 9.52
C MET A 71 -16.33 6.21 8.78
N VAL A 72 -16.21 6.15 7.44
CA VAL A 72 -15.58 7.23 6.66
C VAL A 72 -16.52 8.43 6.55
N ASN A 73 -16.21 9.48 7.33
CA ASN A 73 -16.94 10.75 7.31
C ASN A 73 -16.85 11.38 5.91
N GLY A 74 -18.01 11.63 5.28
CA GLY A 74 -18.08 12.13 3.90
C GLY A 74 -19.08 11.39 3.01
N ILE A 75 -19.32 10.11 3.31
CA ILE A 75 -20.39 9.28 2.72
C ILE A 75 -21.74 9.56 3.42
N GLY A 76 -21.77 10.50 4.37
CA GLY A 76 -22.86 10.72 5.33
C GLY A 76 -24.26 10.91 4.74
N ALA A 77 -24.41 11.39 3.50
CA ALA A 77 -25.74 11.47 2.86
C ALA A 77 -26.33 10.09 2.55
N PHE A 78 -25.49 9.14 2.12
CA PHE A 78 -25.86 7.75 1.88
C PHE A 78 -26.10 7.01 3.20
N GLN A 79 -25.29 7.26 4.23
CA GLN A 79 -25.50 6.68 5.57
C GLN A 79 -26.76 7.20 6.26
N ILE A 80 -27.07 8.50 6.17
CA ILE A 80 -28.33 9.04 6.68
C ILE A 80 -29.51 8.37 5.95
N THR A 81 -29.37 8.16 4.65
CA THR A 81 -30.37 7.48 3.82
C THR A 81 -30.55 6.01 4.23
N LEU A 82 -29.45 5.27 4.39
CA LEU A 82 -29.47 3.88 4.88
C LEU A 82 -29.96 3.75 6.31
N GLY A 83 -29.59 4.67 7.21
CA GLY A 83 -30.05 4.68 8.59
C GLY A 83 -31.54 4.98 8.70
N ARG A 84 -32.07 5.85 7.83
CA ARG A 84 -33.52 6.05 7.66
C ARG A 84 -34.18 4.76 7.16
N LEU A 85 -33.61 4.14 6.13
CA LEU A 85 -34.12 2.89 5.56
C LEU A 85 -34.14 1.74 6.60
N ASP A 86 -33.05 1.54 7.35
CA ASP A 86 -32.97 0.56 8.46
C ASP A 86 -34.00 0.86 9.55
N SER A 87 -34.15 2.12 9.96
CA SER A 87 -35.16 2.52 10.96
C SER A 87 -36.60 2.23 10.48
N MET A 88 -36.87 2.37 9.18
CA MET A 88 -38.18 2.08 8.58
C MET A 88 -38.45 0.58 8.44
N LEU A 89 -37.41 -0.23 8.22
CA LEU A 89 -37.53 -1.69 8.05
C LEU A 89 -37.48 -2.48 9.35
N ARG A 90 -36.98 -1.89 10.46
CA ARG A 90 -36.89 -2.53 11.78
C ARG A 90 -38.19 -2.57 12.59
N ILE A 91 -39.33 -2.17 12.01
CA ILE A 91 -40.53 -1.81 12.79
C ILE A 91 -41.20 -3.00 13.52
N ASP A 92 -41.07 -4.28 13.11
CA ASP A 92 -41.55 -5.44 13.91
C ASP A 92 -41.13 -6.80 13.31
N GLU A 93 -40.89 -7.84 14.11
CA GLU A 93 -40.69 -9.23 13.64
C GLU A 93 -41.92 -9.76 12.87
N GLU A 94 -43.12 -9.22 13.16
CA GLU A 94 -44.35 -9.53 12.43
C GLU A 94 -44.38 -8.95 11.01
N MET A 95 -43.79 -7.78 10.79
CA MET A 95 -43.67 -7.18 9.45
C MET A 95 -42.59 -7.88 8.62
N GLU A 96 -41.55 -8.44 9.27
CA GLU A 96 -40.51 -9.21 8.58
C GLU A 96 -41.10 -10.36 7.76
N ASN A 97 -42.06 -11.09 8.33
CA ASN A 97 -42.73 -12.18 7.63
C ASN A 97 -43.62 -11.72 6.46
N LEU A 98 -43.96 -10.43 6.38
CA LEU A 98 -44.78 -9.86 5.31
C LEU A 98 -43.95 -9.47 4.07
N TYR A 99 -42.66 -9.16 4.22
CA TYR A 99 -41.76 -8.76 3.12
C TYR A 99 -40.58 -9.68 2.84
N LYS A 100 -40.38 -10.73 3.64
CA LYS A 100 -39.32 -11.73 3.44
C LYS A 100 -39.53 -12.51 2.14
N GLY A 101 -38.56 -12.39 1.22
CA GLY A 101 -38.56 -13.06 -0.08
C GLY A 101 -39.35 -12.35 -1.17
N SER A 102 -39.74 -11.09 -0.97
CA SER A 102 -40.35 -10.23 -1.99
C SER A 102 -39.31 -9.25 -2.52
N ASP A 103 -39.29 -9.07 -3.85
CA ASP A 103 -38.39 -8.14 -4.52
C ASP A 103 -38.69 -6.71 -4.05
N ILE A 104 -37.67 -5.98 -3.60
CA ILE A 104 -37.80 -4.58 -3.21
C ILE A 104 -36.88 -3.75 -4.09
N SER A 105 -37.40 -2.64 -4.59
CA SER A 105 -36.59 -1.68 -5.34
C SER A 105 -36.45 -0.35 -4.62
N LEU A 106 -35.34 0.33 -4.87
CA LEU A 106 -35.06 1.67 -4.39
C LEU A 106 -34.59 2.53 -5.54
N SER A 107 -35.12 3.75 -5.68
CA SER A 107 -34.59 4.74 -6.62
C SER A 107 -34.03 5.96 -5.87
N LEU A 108 -32.87 6.48 -6.30
CA LEU A 108 -32.25 7.69 -5.74
C LEU A 108 -32.45 8.88 -6.66
N HIS A 109 -32.87 10.00 -6.06
CA HIS A 109 -33.17 11.24 -6.75
C HIS A 109 -32.48 12.43 -6.07
N ARG A 110 -32.25 13.48 -6.85
CA ARG A 110 -31.65 14.72 -6.37
C ARG A 110 -32.72 15.64 -5.80
N SER A 111 -32.59 16.06 -4.54
CA SER A 111 -33.52 16.96 -3.84
C SER A 111 -32.87 18.27 -3.40
N GLY A 112 -31.96 18.81 -4.23
CA GLY A 112 -31.27 20.08 -4.02
C GLY A 112 -29.82 20.07 -4.54
N LYS A 113 -29.01 21.05 -4.14
CA LYS A 113 -27.61 21.13 -4.59
C LYS A 113 -26.76 19.97 -4.07
N SER A 114 -26.98 19.50 -2.84
CA SER A 114 -26.16 18.47 -2.17
C SER A 114 -26.97 17.48 -1.33
N ARG A 115 -28.29 17.38 -1.59
CA ARG A 115 -29.19 16.48 -0.87
C ARG A 115 -29.75 15.45 -1.83
N PHE A 116 -29.82 14.22 -1.34
CA PHE A 116 -30.40 13.08 -2.02
C PHE A 116 -31.58 12.57 -1.22
N GLU A 117 -32.59 12.11 -1.92
CA GLU A 117 -33.75 11.45 -1.34
C GLU A 117 -34.06 10.21 -2.17
N PHE A 118 -34.79 9.28 -1.57
CA PHE A 118 -35.04 7.98 -2.16
C PHE A 118 -36.53 7.69 -2.21
N ILE A 119 -36.91 6.77 -3.09
CA ILE A 119 -38.23 6.14 -3.10
C ILE A 119 -38.01 4.64 -2.97
N LEU A 120 -38.74 4.01 -2.07
CA LEU A 120 -38.82 2.56 -1.89
C LEU A 120 -40.09 2.05 -2.55
N TYR A 121 -39.98 0.97 -3.30
CA TYR A 121 -41.07 0.30 -3.99
C TYR A 121 -41.18 -1.13 -3.50
N TYR A 122 -42.37 -1.49 -3.08
CA TYR A 122 -42.69 -2.82 -2.60
C TYR A 122 -43.88 -3.39 -3.39
N PRO A 123 -43.67 -4.40 -4.25
CA PRO A 123 -44.74 -5.12 -4.94
C PRO A 123 -45.67 -5.83 -3.96
N LEU A 124 -46.98 -5.75 -4.22
CA LEU A 124 -48.00 -6.39 -3.40
C LEU A 124 -48.58 -7.61 -4.11
N ASP A 125 -48.29 -8.81 -3.59
CA ASP A 125 -48.60 -10.08 -4.24
C ASP A 125 -50.05 -10.57 -4.05
N LYS A 126 -50.82 -9.94 -3.15
CA LYS A 126 -52.17 -10.39 -2.78
C LYS A 126 -53.15 -9.24 -2.64
N ALA A 127 -54.36 -9.43 -3.17
CA ALA A 127 -55.45 -8.48 -2.97
C ALA A 127 -55.80 -8.40 -1.47
N GLY A 128 -55.84 -7.17 -0.93
CA GLY A 128 -56.15 -6.91 0.49
C GLY A 128 -54.93 -6.71 1.40
N THR A 129 -53.70 -6.96 0.93
CA THR A 129 -52.46 -6.67 1.68
C THR A 129 -52.34 -5.20 2.05
N GLU A 130 -52.78 -4.28 1.17
CA GLU A 130 -52.82 -2.83 1.44
C GLU A 130 -53.56 -2.48 2.74
N LYS A 131 -54.74 -3.09 2.95
CA LYS A 131 -55.56 -2.86 4.15
C LYS A 131 -54.90 -3.44 5.41
N GLN A 132 -54.17 -4.54 5.29
CA GLN A 132 -53.45 -5.16 6.40
C GLN A 132 -52.24 -4.30 6.80
N ILE A 133 -51.42 -3.88 5.83
CA ILE A 133 -50.29 -2.98 6.05
C ILE A 133 -50.76 -1.65 6.64
N LEU A 134 -51.83 -1.05 6.08
CA LEU A 134 -52.36 0.22 6.58
C LEU A 134 -52.87 0.11 8.03
N ARG A 135 -53.60 -0.97 8.36
CA ARG A 135 -54.05 -1.23 9.74
C ARG A 135 -52.88 -1.41 10.68
N PHE A 136 -51.89 -2.19 10.26
CA PHE A 136 -50.67 -2.40 11.04
C PHE A 136 -49.96 -1.07 11.34
N ILE A 137 -49.76 -0.21 10.34
CA ILE A 137 -49.14 1.11 10.52
C ILE A 137 -49.99 1.98 11.46
N GLN A 138 -51.33 1.98 11.29
CA GLN A 138 -52.25 2.75 12.12
C GLN A 138 -52.25 2.31 13.60
N ASP A 139 -52.16 1.00 13.85
CA ASP A 139 -52.13 0.42 15.20
C ASP A 139 -50.79 0.68 15.92
N LYS A 140 -49.73 0.95 15.16
CA LYS A 140 -48.35 1.12 15.65
C LYS A 140 -47.84 2.57 15.57
N VAL A 141 -48.67 3.54 15.21
CA VAL A 141 -48.27 4.96 15.20
C VAL A 141 -47.80 5.36 16.61
N PRO A 142 -46.53 5.74 16.79
CA PRO A 142 -46.01 6.05 18.11
C PRO A 142 -46.60 7.36 18.64
N SER A 143 -46.62 7.55 19.97
CA SER A 143 -47.25 8.71 20.61
C SER A 143 -46.65 10.06 20.22
N ASN A 144 -45.45 10.08 19.64
CA ASN A 144 -44.77 11.26 19.14
C ASN A 144 -44.96 11.49 17.63
N ALA A 145 -45.78 10.70 16.93
CA ALA A 145 -46.04 10.84 15.51
C ALA A 145 -47.53 11.03 15.20
N THR A 146 -47.80 11.68 14.07
CA THR A 146 -49.15 11.85 13.54
C THR A 146 -49.22 11.37 12.10
N LEU A 147 -50.16 10.46 11.84
CA LEU A 147 -50.46 9.97 10.50
C LEU A 147 -51.61 10.77 9.90
N THR A 148 -51.35 11.53 8.83
CA THR A 148 -52.35 12.36 8.16
C THR A 148 -52.64 11.85 6.73
N PRO A 149 -53.89 11.49 6.41
CA PRO A 149 -54.25 11.09 5.06
C PRO A 149 -54.59 12.31 4.20
N ARG A 150 -54.13 12.33 2.95
CA ARG A 150 -54.51 13.31 1.93
C ARG A 150 -54.68 12.66 0.56
N LYS A 151 -55.30 13.37 -0.39
CA LYS A 151 -55.57 12.88 -1.74
C LYS A 151 -54.68 13.60 -2.76
N TYR A 152 -54.09 12.85 -3.69
CA TYR A 152 -53.29 13.35 -4.81
C TYR A 152 -53.49 12.44 -6.03
N ASP A 153 -53.85 12.99 -7.19
CA ASP A 153 -54.08 12.27 -8.45
C ASP A 153 -54.93 10.98 -8.28
N GLU A 154 -56.07 11.09 -7.59
CA GLU A 154 -56.96 9.97 -7.23
C GLU A 154 -56.38 8.89 -6.28
N VAL A 155 -55.10 8.99 -5.91
CA VAL A 155 -54.42 8.14 -4.93
C VAL A 155 -54.47 8.79 -3.54
N ARG A 156 -54.58 7.97 -2.49
CA ARG A 156 -54.49 8.44 -1.10
C ARG A 156 -53.05 8.30 -0.61
N ILE A 157 -52.46 9.42 -0.21
CA ILE A 157 -51.14 9.52 0.41
C ILE A 157 -51.34 9.60 1.92
N TYR A 158 -50.45 8.95 2.67
CA TYR A 158 -50.40 9.02 4.12
C TYR A 158 -49.06 9.62 4.53
N ASP A 159 -49.09 10.77 5.18
CA ASP A 159 -47.91 11.47 5.68
C ASP A 159 -47.73 11.18 7.18
N MET A 160 -46.55 10.70 7.56
CA MET A 160 -46.14 10.44 8.93
C MET A 160 -45.21 11.55 9.41
N ASP A 161 -45.74 12.43 10.25
CA ASP A 161 -45.00 13.56 10.83
C ASP A 161 -44.61 13.26 12.29
N PHE A 162 -43.31 13.29 12.61
CA PHE A 162 -42.79 13.12 13.96
C PHE A 162 -42.61 14.48 14.65
N SER A 163 -43.08 14.59 15.90
CA SER A 163 -42.98 15.79 16.72
C SER A 163 -41.63 15.91 17.45
N GLY A 164 -41.13 17.14 17.65
CA GLY A 164 -39.86 17.44 18.36
C GLY A 164 -38.64 17.60 17.44
N ASN A 165 -37.43 17.32 17.95
CA ASN A 165 -36.17 17.32 17.17
C ASN A 165 -36.03 16.14 16.19
N ASN A 166 -37.04 15.25 16.13
CA ASN A 166 -37.04 14.02 15.34
C ASN A 166 -37.73 14.13 13.97
N ARG A 167 -37.92 15.34 13.42
CA ARG A 167 -38.37 15.55 12.02
C ARG A 167 -37.47 14.89 10.95
N LYS A 168 -36.35 14.28 11.36
CA LYS A 168 -35.48 13.50 10.47
C LYS A 168 -36.10 12.16 10.07
N ASP A 169 -37.12 11.70 10.79
CA ASP A 169 -37.79 10.41 10.63
C ASP A 169 -39.13 10.52 9.86
N ASP A 170 -39.51 11.74 9.43
CA ASP A 170 -40.73 11.99 8.66
C ASP A 170 -40.70 11.22 7.32
N PHE A 171 -41.83 10.63 6.95
CA PHE A 171 -41.98 9.94 5.66
C PHE A 171 -43.43 9.92 5.17
N SER A 172 -43.59 9.71 3.87
CA SER A 172 -44.87 9.56 3.20
C SER A 172 -44.95 8.17 2.55
N PHE A 173 -46.15 7.59 2.51
CA PHE A 173 -46.39 6.36 1.75
C PHE A 173 -47.76 6.37 1.05
N ALA A 174 -47.87 5.57 -0.01
CA ALA A 174 -49.11 5.39 -0.77
C ALA A 174 -49.20 3.99 -1.38
N PHE A 175 -50.42 3.57 -1.66
CA PHE A 175 -50.69 2.34 -2.42
C PHE A 175 -51.22 2.73 -3.80
N SER A 176 -50.54 2.29 -4.86
CA SER A 176 -50.93 2.59 -6.24
C SER A 176 -50.52 1.46 -7.18
N ARG A 177 -51.44 1.04 -8.06
CA ARG A 177 -51.22 -0.03 -9.08
C ARG A 177 -50.51 -1.30 -8.56
N GLY A 178 -50.85 -1.74 -7.34
CA GLY A 178 -50.27 -2.94 -6.73
C GLY A 178 -48.89 -2.74 -6.11
N LEU A 179 -48.45 -1.50 -5.93
CA LEU A 179 -47.20 -1.14 -5.24
C LEU A 179 -47.50 -0.38 -3.94
N LEU A 180 -46.74 -0.69 -2.89
CA LEU A 180 -46.51 0.23 -1.78
C LEU A 180 -45.30 1.09 -2.13
N ILE A 181 -45.53 2.40 -2.24
CA ILE A 181 -44.51 3.40 -2.55
C ILE A 181 -44.27 4.20 -1.28
N LEU A 182 -43.01 4.36 -0.90
CA LEU A 182 -42.64 5.00 0.35
C LEU A 182 -41.40 5.89 0.17
N SER A 183 -41.42 7.10 0.73
CA SER A 183 -40.32 8.05 0.61
C SER A 183 -40.27 9.01 1.80
N PRO A 184 -39.08 9.43 2.29
CA PRO A 184 -38.95 10.57 3.19
C PRO A 184 -39.37 11.91 2.55
N SER A 185 -39.68 11.91 1.24
CA SER A 185 -40.04 13.08 0.46
C SER A 185 -41.42 12.93 -0.14
N SER A 186 -42.39 13.63 0.45
CA SER A 186 -43.74 13.73 -0.08
C SER A 186 -43.78 14.17 -1.55
N ILE A 187 -42.83 15.00 -1.99
CA ILE A 187 -42.75 15.50 -3.38
C ILE A 187 -42.29 14.39 -4.33
N LEU A 188 -41.30 13.59 -3.94
CA LEU A 188 -40.85 12.46 -4.76
C LEU A 188 -41.90 11.36 -4.83
N LEU A 189 -42.61 11.10 -3.73
CA LEU A 189 -43.72 10.15 -3.74
C LEU A 189 -44.84 10.59 -4.71
N GLU A 190 -45.19 11.87 -4.73
CA GLU A 190 -46.11 12.43 -5.74
C GLU A 190 -45.58 12.29 -7.16
N ALA A 191 -44.28 12.46 -7.38
CA ALA A 191 -43.66 12.27 -8.68
C ALA A 191 -43.79 10.82 -9.16
N SER A 192 -43.60 9.84 -8.28
CA SER A 192 -43.79 8.42 -8.60
C SER A 192 -45.25 8.08 -8.91
N ILE A 193 -46.21 8.59 -8.12
CA ILE A 193 -47.64 8.41 -8.41
C ILE A 193 -47.99 8.98 -9.79
N ARG A 194 -47.51 10.19 -10.09
CA ARG A 194 -47.73 10.82 -11.39
C ARG A 194 -47.08 10.01 -12.52
N GLN A 195 -45.90 9.45 -12.28
CA GLN A 195 -45.18 8.61 -13.25
C GLN A 195 -45.99 7.38 -13.66
N LEU A 196 -46.65 6.71 -12.70
CA LEU A 196 -47.53 5.58 -12.97
C LEU A 196 -48.69 5.95 -13.91
N SER A 197 -49.15 7.20 -13.92
CA SER A 197 -50.20 7.68 -14.82
C SER A 197 -49.70 8.02 -16.23
N GLN A 198 -48.38 8.03 -16.48
CA GLN A 198 -47.80 8.36 -17.78
C GLN A 198 -47.71 7.14 -18.70
N SER A 199 -47.60 7.41 -20.01
CA SER A 199 -47.46 6.37 -21.05
C SER A 199 -46.01 6.00 -21.37
N GLN A 200 -45.04 6.76 -20.87
CA GLN A 200 -43.61 6.51 -21.00
C GLN A 200 -43.00 6.48 -19.61
N SER A 201 -42.07 5.56 -19.40
CA SER A 201 -41.34 5.33 -18.15
C SER A 201 -39.90 4.92 -18.44
N VAL A 202 -39.09 4.74 -17.39
CA VAL A 202 -37.73 4.19 -17.51
C VAL A 202 -37.75 2.81 -18.20
N ALA A 203 -38.80 2.01 -17.99
CA ALA A 203 -38.93 0.68 -18.59
C ALA A 203 -39.07 0.72 -20.13
N ASP A 204 -39.46 1.87 -20.68
CA ASP A 204 -39.64 2.09 -22.11
C ASP A 204 -38.37 2.64 -22.77
N GLU A 205 -37.34 2.98 -21.99
CA GLU A 205 -36.06 3.43 -22.53
C GLU A 205 -35.28 2.26 -23.14
N PRO A 206 -34.87 2.34 -24.43
CA PRO A 206 -34.19 1.23 -25.10
C PRO A 206 -32.93 0.77 -24.37
N GLY A 207 -32.08 1.71 -23.92
CA GLY A 207 -30.84 1.38 -23.23
C GLY A 207 -31.05 0.72 -21.87
N PHE A 208 -32.04 1.21 -21.10
CA PHE A 208 -32.41 0.56 -19.84
C PHE A 208 -32.89 -0.88 -20.08
N LYS A 209 -33.77 -1.07 -21.06
CA LYS A 209 -34.32 -2.39 -21.38
C LYS A 209 -33.22 -3.39 -21.75
N GLU A 210 -32.25 -2.96 -22.54
CA GLU A 210 -31.14 -3.81 -22.99
C GLU A 210 -30.25 -4.26 -21.83
N VAL A 211 -29.85 -3.34 -20.94
CA VAL A 211 -29.05 -3.71 -19.76
C VAL A 211 -29.88 -4.44 -18.69
N ALA A 212 -31.18 -4.21 -18.61
CA ALA A 212 -32.04 -4.96 -17.69
C ALA A 212 -32.18 -6.44 -18.06
N GLU A 213 -32.06 -6.78 -19.34
CA GLU A 213 -32.02 -8.18 -19.80
C GLU A 213 -30.73 -8.91 -19.39
N THR A 214 -29.66 -8.18 -19.02
CA THR A 214 -28.39 -8.76 -18.56
C THR A 214 -28.32 -9.04 -17.06
N ALA A 215 -29.29 -8.56 -16.29
CA ALA A 215 -29.30 -8.61 -14.83
C ALA A 215 -29.23 -10.05 -14.29
N GLY A 216 -28.27 -10.29 -13.40
CA GLY A 216 -28.09 -11.56 -12.72
C GLY A 216 -29.24 -11.84 -11.74
N ARG A 217 -29.61 -13.12 -11.61
CA ARG A 217 -30.69 -13.56 -10.67
C ARG A 217 -30.17 -14.07 -9.33
N ASN A 218 -28.91 -14.50 -9.28
CA ASN A 218 -28.27 -15.10 -8.09
C ASN A 218 -27.22 -14.15 -7.51
N VAL A 219 -27.64 -12.93 -7.23
CA VAL A 219 -26.79 -11.83 -6.75
C VAL A 219 -27.49 -11.12 -5.60
N GLU A 220 -26.74 -10.33 -4.83
CA GLU A 220 -27.23 -9.63 -3.66
C GLU A 220 -28.10 -8.42 -4.03
N GLY A 221 -27.89 -7.86 -5.24
CA GLY A 221 -28.79 -6.90 -5.86
C GLY A 221 -28.30 -6.45 -7.24
N ASN A 222 -29.19 -5.91 -8.05
CA ASN A 222 -28.87 -5.29 -9.34
C ASN A 222 -28.91 -3.77 -9.19
N ILE A 223 -27.89 -3.11 -9.70
CA ILE A 223 -27.75 -1.65 -9.63
C ILE A 223 -27.79 -1.09 -11.05
N TYR A 224 -28.78 -0.24 -11.31
CA TYR A 224 -28.92 0.48 -12.57
C TYR A 224 -28.47 1.92 -12.41
N LEU A 225 -27.62 2.38 -13.32
CA LEU A 225 -27.04 3.72 -13.34
C LEU A 225 -27.45 4.45 -14.62
N ASP A 226 -27.99 5.66 -14.46
CA ASP A 226 -28.27 6.55 -15.58
C ASP A 226 -27.15 7.58 -15.73
N TYR A 227 -26.42 7.52 -16.85
CA TYR A 227 -25.34 8.46 -17.13
C TYR A 227 -25.84 9.86 -17.44
N LYS A 228 -27.12 10.06 -17.79
CA LYS A 228 -27.68 11.40 -18.01
C LYS A 228 -27.85 12.19 -16.71
N THR A 229 -27.95 11.49 -15.58
CA THR A 229 -28.21 12.11 -14.28
C THR A 229 -27.04 11.95 -13.31
N ILE A 230 -26.42 10.75 -13.18
CA ILE A 230 -25.40 10.44 -12.17
C ILE A 230 -24.18 11.39 -12.12
N PRO A 231 -23.65 11.95 -13.24
CA PRO A 231 -22.50 12.86 -13.18
C PRO A 231 -22.81 14.15 -12.42
N GLY A 232 -24.08 14.59 -12.47
CA GLY A 232 -24.57 15.69 -11.65
C GLY A 232 -24.47 15.42 -10.15
N PHE A 233 -24.47 14.16 -9.72
CA PHE A 233 -24.34 13.74 -8.33
C PHE A 233 -22.88 13.68 -7.92
N VAL A 234 -22.08 12.94 -8.70
CA VAL A 234 -20.66 12.66 -8.42
C VAL A 234 -19.81 13.94 -8.48
N SER A 235 -20.13 14.87 -9.39
CA SER A 235 -19.39 16.13 -9.54
C SER A 235 -19.29 16.95 -8.26
N HIS A 236 -20.23 16.84 -7.32
CA HIS A 236 -20.20 17.57 -6.06
C HIS A 236 -19.14 17.04 -5.08
N LEU A 237 -18.59 15.84 -5.28
CA LEU A 237 -17.48 15.34 -4.46
C LEU A 237 -16.16 16.05 -4.80
N PHE A 238 -16.07 16.60 -6.01
CA PHE A 238 -14.89 17.24 -6.56
C PHE A 238 -14.85 18.74 -6.24
N ASN A 239 -13.66 19.30 -6.19
CA ASN A 239 -13.48 20.75 -6.04
C ASN A 239 -13.93 21.52 -7.29
N ASP A 240 -14.13 22.83 -7.14
CA ASP A 240 -14.68 23.72 -8.17
C ASP A 240 -13.96 23.64 -9.52
N ARG A 241 -12.67 23.28 -9.51
CA ARG A 241 -11.87 23.09 -10.73
C ARG A 241 -12.38 21.90 -11.54
N TYR A 242 -12.59 20.76 -10.89
CA TYR A 242 -12.91 19.49 -11.54
C TYR A 242 -14.43 19.21 -11.61
N GLN A 243 -15.26 19.94 -10.85
CA GLN A 243 -16.71 19.75 -10.85
C GLN A 243 -17.32 19.84 -12.25
N LYS A 244 -16.88 20.80 -13.08
CA LYS A 244 -17.36 20.94 -14.46
C LYS A 244 -16.93 19.77 -15.33
N GLU A 245 -15.67 19.35 -15.22
CA GLU A 245 -15.13 18.23 -16.00
C GLU A 245 -15.87 16.93 -15.69
N VAL A 246 -16.20 16.69 -14.42
CA VAL A 246 -16.97 15.50 -14.00
C VAL A 246 -18.43 15.58 -14.48
N ALA A 247 -19.05 16.76 -14.50
CA ALA A 247 -20.42 16.90 -14.99
C ALA A 247 -20.56 16.57 -16.49
N GLU A 248 -19.50 16.71 -17.28
CA GLU A 248 -19.48 16.41 -18.71
C GLU A 248 -19.52 14.89 -19.01
N PHE A 249 -19.33 14.03 -18.00
CA PHE A 249 -19.53 12.58 -18.14
C PHE A 249 -21.00 12.20 -18.42
N VAL A 250 -21.90 13.18 -18.52
CA VAL A 250 -23.27 13.00 -19.03
C VAL A 250 -23.31 12.45 -20.45
N HIS A 251 -22.21 12.63 -21.20
CA HIS A 251 -22.03 12.11 -22.56
C HIS A 251 -21.16 10.83 -22.60
N PHE A 252 -21.01 10.14 -21.46
CA PHE A 252 -20.19 8.94 -21.40
C PHE A 252 -20.87 7.72 -22.03
N ALA A 253 -22.11 7.43 -21.62
CA ALA A 253 -22.93 6.29 -22.07
C ALA A 253 -24.42 6.58 -21.78
N ASP A 254 -25.31 5.58 -21.90
CA ASP A 254 -26.74 5.71 -21.62
C ASP A 254 -27.10 5.13 -20.23
N TRP A 255 -27.19 3.81 -20.13
CA TRP A 255 -27.51 3.08 -18.90
C TRP A 255 -26.48 1.98 -18.61
N SER A 256 -26.20 1.72 -17.33
CA SER A 256 -25.56 0.48 -16.89
C SER A 256 -26.49 -0.35 -16.03
N GLU A 257 -26.30 -1.67 -16.07
CA GLU A 257 -26.71 -2.62 -15.05
C GLU A 257 -25.45 -3.23 -14.42
N MET A 258 -25.46 -3.42 -13.10
CA MET A 258 -24.36 -3.94 -12.32
C MET A 258 -24.87 -4.89 -11.23
N ASP A 259 -24.50 -6.15 -11.32
CA ASP A 259 -24.67 -7.17 -10.30
C ASP A 259 -23.73 -6.89 -9.11
N LEU A 260 -24.32 -6.71 -7.92
CA LEU A 260 -23.59 -6.59 -6.66
C LEU A 260 -23.34 -7.97 -6.06
N ASN A 261 -22.06 -8.27 -5.82
CA ASN A 261 -21.63 -9.42 -5.04
C ASN A 261 -20.75 -9.00 -3.86
N ILE A 262 -21.06 -9.51 -2.67
CA ILE A 262 -20.37 -9.15 -1.45
C ILE A 262 -19.61 -10.38 -0.93
N ARG A 263 -18.28 -10.26 -0.85
CA ARG A 263 -17.42 -11.25 -0.21
C ARG A 263 -16.94 -10.73 1.14
N HIS A 264 -16.33 -11.62 1.92
CA HIS A 264 -15.73 -11.24 3.20
C HIS A 264 -14.55 -10.27 3.07
N ASP A 265 -13.90 -10.25 1.91
CA ASP A 265 -12.64 -9.54 1.63
C ASP A 265 -12.69 -8.66 0.37
N ALA A 266 -13.85 -8.54 -0.30
CA ALA A 266 -14.04 -7.68 -1.47
C ALA A 266 -15.52 -7.37 -1.71
N LEU A 267 -15.81 -6.19 -2.25
CA LEU A 267 -17.08 -5.85 -2.89
C LEU A 267 -16.85 -5.86 -4.41
N LEU A 268 -17.69 -6.58 -5.12
CA LEU A 268 -17.61 -6.77 -6.58
C LEU A 268 -18.90 -6.24 -7.22
N LEU A 269 -18.73 -5.49 -8.31
CA LEU A 269 -19.81 -4.97 -9.14
C LEU A 269 -19.49 -5.30 -10.59
N ASN A 270 -20.28 -6.16 -11.23
CA ASN A 270 -20.06 -6.59 -12.60
C ASN A 270 -21.33 -6.45 -13.42
N GLY A 271 -21.24 -6.05 -14.68
CA GLY A 271 -22.44 -5.98 -15.52
C GLY A 271 -22.21 -5.21 -16.81
N PHE A 272 -23.28 -4.83 -17.50
CA PHE A 272 -23.18 -4.27 -18.85
C PHE A 272 -23.62 -2.81 -18.89
N THR A 273 -22.91 -2.02 -19.70
CA THR A 273 -23.26 -0.65 -20.05
C THR A 273 -23.66 -0.58 -21.51
N HIS A 274 -24.83 0.00 -21.77
CA HIS A 274 -25.31 0.32 -23.10
C HIS A 274 -24.90 1.75 -23.50
N SER A 275 -24.54 1.90 -24.77
CA SER A 275 -24.30 3.17 -25.44
C SER A 275 -25.08 3.15 -26.75
N SER A 276 -25.90 4.16 -27.01
CA SER A 276 -26.71 4.17 -28.24
C SER A 276 -25.82 4.46 -29.45
N ALA A 277 -25.91 3.61 -30.48
CA ALA A 277 -25.13 3.76 -31.70
C ALA A 277 -25.47 5.02 -32.53
N VAL A 278 -26.59 5.67 -32.25
CA VAL A 278 -27.07 6.87 -32.96
C VAL A 278 -26.67 8.16 -32.23
N SER A 279 -26.30 8.07 -30.95
CA SER A 279 -25.81 9.18 -30.14
C SER A 279 -24.28 9.21 -30.13
N ASP A 280 -23.72 10.39 -29.88
CA ASP A 280 -22.27 10.59 -29.88
C ASP A 280 -21.70 10.46 -28.46
N GLU A 281 -21.86 9.30 -27.84
CA GLU A 281 -21.27 9.02 -26.51
C GLU A 281 -19.80 8.63 -26.60
N PHE A 282 -19.01 8.95 -25.57
CA PHE A 282 -17.59 8.59 -25.53
C PHE A 282 -17.37 7.06 -25.55
N LEU A 283 -18.25 6.29 -24.90
CA LEU A 283 -18.15 4.82 -24.85
C LEU A 283 -18.21 4.19 -26.25
N ASN A 284 -18.92 4.79 -27.21
CA ASN A 284 -18.95 4.36 -28.61
C ASN A 284 -17.57 4.39 -29.29
N ILE A 285 -16.64 5.22 -28.82
CA ILE A 285 -15.25 5.18 -29.30
C ILE A 285 -14.57 3.92 -28.78
N VAL A 286 -14.73 3.62 -27.49
CA VAL A 286 -14.11 2.47 -26.82
C VAL A 286 -14.64 1.14 -27.39
N LEU A 287 -15.95 1.05 -27.61
CA LEU A 287 -16.62 -0.15 -28.15
C LEU A 287 -16.14 -0.56 -29.55
N LYS A 288 -15.58 0.37 -30.34
CA LYS A 288 -15.02 0.10 -31.67
C LYS A 288 -13.66 -0.59 -31.64
N HIS A 289 -13.03 -0.70 -30.47
CA HIS A 289 -11.70 -1.27 -30.32
C HIS A 289 -11.75 -2.62 -29.60
N GLN A 290 -10.89 -3.54 -30.03
CA GLN A 290 -10.75 -4.83 -29.36
C GLN A 290 -10.05 -4.67 -28.00
N PRO A 291 -10.51 -5.35 -26.93
CA PRO A 291 -9.87 -5.29 -25.62
C PRO A 291 -8.44 -5.81 -25.68
N GLN A 292 -7.49 -5.15 -25.02
CA GLN A 292 -6.08 -5.55 -25.04
C GLN A 292 -5.66 -6.18 -23.72
N ARG A 293 -4.67 -7.08 -23.77
CA ARG A 293 -3.97 -7.53 -22.55
C ARG A 293 -3.07 -6.38 -22.09
N LEU A 294 -3.24 -5.95 -20.84
CA LEU A 294 -2.47 -4.86 -20.26
C LEU A 294 -1.34 -5.44 -19.41
N ASP A 295 -0.10 -5.32 -19.89
CA ASP A 295 1.10 -5.77 -19.16
C ASP A 295 1.88 -4.56 -18.55
N ILE A 296 1.20 -3.41 -18.44
CA ILE A 296 1.81 -2.14 -17.99
C ILE A 296 2.23 -2.16 -16.51
N GLU A 297 1.66 -3.06 -15.73
CA GLU A 297 2.00 -3.28 -14.31
C GLU A 297 3.47 -3.68 -14.11
N ALA A 298 4.08 -4.31 -15.12
CA ALA A 298 5.49 -4.72 -15.09
C ALA A 298 6.47 -3.55 -15.12
N ILE A 299 6.00 -2.34 -15.46
CA ILE A 299 6.81 -1.13 -15.55
C ILE A 299 6.28 0.01 -14.68
N ILE A 300 5.29 -0.25 -13.81
CA ILE A 300 4.77 0.73 -12.86
C ILE A 300 5.45 0.49 -11.50
N PRO A 301 6.05 1.51 -10.85
CA PRO A 301 6.63 1.35 -9.51
C PRO A 301 5.62 0.93 -8.44
N GLU A 302 6.07 0.21 -7.41
CA GLU A 302 5.24 -0.24 -6.27
C GLU A 302 4.59 0.92 -5.48
N ASN A 303 5.26 2.07 -5.40
CA ASN A 303 4.77 3.25 -4.65
C ASN A 303 3.69 4.06 -5.39
N ILE A 304 2.84 3.36 -6.14
CA ILE A 304 1.75 3.93 -6.92
C ILE A 304 0.59 4.39 -6.04
N SER A 305 0.04 5.56 -6.39
CA SER A 305 -1.23 6.07 -5.89
C SER A 305 -2.40 5.62 -6.76
N ALA A 306 -2.28 5.79 -8.09
CA ALA A 306 -3.33 5.42 -9.05
C ALA A 306 -2.76 5.31 -10.47
N PHE A 307 -3.43 4.54 -11.33
CA PHE A 307 -3.24 4.64 -12.77
C PHE A 307 -4.54 4.53 -13.54
N LEU A 308 -4.54 5.09 -14.76
CA LEU A 308 -5.57 4.91 -15.77
C LEU A 308 -4.90 4.44 -17.06
N ALA A 309 -5.20 3.22 -17.49
CA ALA A 309 -4.69 2.61 -18.70
C ALA A 309 -5.78 2.49 -19.78
N LEU A 310 -5.39 2.73 -21.03
CA LEU A 310 -6.17 2.47 -22.24
C LEU A 310 -5.50 1.36 -23.04
N GLY A 311 -6.27 0.32 -23.34
CA GLY A 311 -5.91 -0.79 -24.21
C GLY A 311 -6.62 -0.67 -25.55
N LEU A 312 -5.88 -0.43 -26.63
CA LEU A 312 -6.42 -0.20 -27.97
C LEU A 312 -5.64 -0.99 -29.02
N ASP A 313 -6.32 -1.50 -30.04
CA ASP A 313 -5.70 -2.14 -31.21
C ASP A 313 -5.27 -1.14 -32.30
N ASP A 314 -5.86 0.07 -32.34
CA ASP A 314 -5.55 1.11 -33.32
C ASP A 314 -5.62 2.54 -32.74
N PHE A 315 -4.48 3.06 -32.29
CA PHE A 315 -4.36 4.43 -31.78
C PHE A 315 -4.71 5.53 -32.81
N PRO A 316 -4.23 5.48 -34.07
CA PRO A 316 -4.69 6.40 -35.12
C PRO A 316 -6.21 6.42 -35.32
N GLY A 317 -6.85 5.25 -35.38
CA GLY A 317 -8.31 5.12 -35.49
C GLY A 317 -9.04 5.73 -34.30
N TYR A 318 -8.60 5.41 -33.08
CA TYR A 318 -9.10 6.01 -31.84
C TYR A 318 -9.01 7.53 -31.87
N LYS A 319 -7.84 8.09 -32.25
CA LYS A 319 -7.64 9.55 -32.27
C LYS A 319 -8.59 10.24 -33.24
N LYS A 320 -8.81 9.65 -34.42
CA LYS A 320 -9.74 10.17 -35.40
C LYS A 320 -11.16 10.21 -34.83
N ALA A 321 -11.65 9.11 -34.28
CA ALA A 321 -12.97 9.02 -33.67
C ALA A 321 -13.14 10.00 -32.49
N TYR A 322 -12.11 10.14 -31.65
CA TYR A 322 -12.08 11.09 -30.55
C TYR A 322 -12.17 12.55 -31.02
N MET A 323 -11.50 12.91 -32.11
CA MET A 323 -11.61 14.28 -32.66
C MET A 323 -13.01 14.56 -33.24
N GLU A 324 -13.62 13.59 -33.93
CA GLU A 324 -14.98 13.70 -34.46
C GLU A 324 -16.01 13.91 -33.32
N HIS A 325 -15.89 13.14 -32.23
CA HIS A 325 -16.71 13.28 -31.02
C HIS A 325 -16.62 14.68 -30.41
N LEU A 326 -15.40 15.22 -30.26
CA LEU A 326 -15.20 16.59 -29.73
C LEU A 326 -15.78 17.69 -30.65
N GLU A 327 -15.88 17.45 -31.96
CA GLU A 327 -16.46 18.41 -32.90
C GLU A 327 -17.99 18.48 -32.79
N ILE A 328 -18.65 17.34 -32.65
CA ILE A 328 -20.12 17.22 -32.51
C ILE A 328 -20.60 17.90 -31.23
N HIS A 329 -19.93 17.64 -30.11
CA HIS A 329 -20.31 18.21 -28.81
C HIS A 329 -19.95 19.70 -28.70
N GLY A 330 -19.06 20.24 -29.55
CA GLY A 330 -18.59 21.63 -29.44
C GLY A 330 -17.73 21.91 -28.19
N HIS A 331 -17.66 20.94 -27.27
CA HIS A 331 -16.81 20.82 -26.09
C HIS A 331 -15.40 20.40 -26.53
N GLY A 332 -14.57 21.37 -26.93
CA GLY A 332 -13.23 21.06 -27.43
C GLY A 332 -12.75 21.95 -28.56
N ARG A 333 -13.54 22.91 -29.02
CA ARG A 333 -13.14 23.87 -30.06
C ARG A 333 -11.80 24.55 -29.77
N ALA A 334 -11.53 24.91 -28.50
CA ALA A 334 -10.24 25.48 -28.10
C ALA A 334 -9.10 24.46 -28.25
N TYR A 335 -9.28 23.23 -27.76
CA TYR A 335 -8.32 22.14 -27.89
C TYR A 335 -8.05 21.77 -29.35
N LEU A 336 -9.09 21.58 -30.17
CA LEU A 336 -8.95 21.27 -31.60
C LEU A 336 -8.27 22.41 -32.37
N ARG A 337 -8.55 23.67 -32.02
CA ARG A 337 -7.84 24.83 -32.59
C ARG A 337 -6.37 24.82 -32.20
N GLU A 338 -6.04 24.50 -30.95
CA GLU A 338 -4.65 24.34 -30.52
C GLU A 338 -3.94 23.25 -31.33
N LEU A 339 -4.56 22.07 -31.50
CA LEU A 339 -3.99 20.98 -32.29
C LEU A 339 -3.74 21.39 -33.75
N ARG A 340 -4.71 22.07 -34.40
CA ARG A 340 -4.56 22.59 -35.77
C ARG A 340 -3.45 23.63 -35.86
N SER A 341 -3.41 24.58 -34.93
CA SER A 341 -2.38 25.63 -34.92
C SER A 341 -0.97 25.08 -34.73
N LEU A 342 -0.82 23.97 -33.99
CA LEU A 342 0.46 23.30 -33.82
C LEU A 342 0.93 22.64 -35.13
N ASN A 343 0.01 21.95 -35.81
CA ASN A 343 0.29 21.31 -37.09
C ASN A 343 0.64 22.35 -38.18
N GLU A 344 -0.06 23.49 -38.19
CA GLU A 344 0.22 24.63 -39.07
C GLU A 344 1.57 25.28 -38.77
N LYS A 345 1.87 25.52 -37.48
CA LYS A 345 3.14 26.10 -37.01
C LYS A 345 4.33 25.28 -37.52
N TYR A 346 4.30 23.97 -37.29
CA TYR A 346 5.42 23.08 -37.65
C TYR A 346 5.31 22.44 -39.03
N LYS A 347 4.27 22.78 -39.81
CA LYS A 347 3.98 22.23 -41.15
C LYS A 347 4.04 20.70 -41.20
N MET A 348 3.50 20.05 -40.17
CA MET A 348 3.59 18.61 -39.96
C MET A 348 2.29 18.07 -39.36
N ASP A 349 1.90 16.86 -39.78
CA ASP A 349 0.85 16.08 -39.12
C ASP A 349 1.48 15.24 -38.00
N ARG A 350 1.43 15.78 -36.77
CA ARG A 350 1.97 15.12 -35.56
C ARG A 350 1.39 13.72 -35.37
N ASP A 351 0.08 13.58 -35.57
CA ASP A 351 -0.63 12.34 -35.26
C ASP A 351 -0.23 11.24 -36.24
N LYS A 352 -0.09 11.56 -37.54
CA LYS A 352 0.47 10.62 -38.54
C LYS A 352 1.92 10.24 -38.28
N LEU A 353 2.74 11.15 -37.71
CA LEU A 353 4.15 10.88 -37.45
C LEU A 353 4.35 10.01 -36.20
N LEU A 354 3.64 10.34 -35.10
CA LEU A 354 3.91 9.75 -33.78
C LEU A 354 2.97 8.61 -33.42
N LEU A 355 1.67 8.68 -33.69
CA LEU A 355 0.74 7.63 -33.24
C LEU A 355 1.06 6.22 -33.77
N PRO A 356 1.55 6.03 -35.01
CA PRO A 356 1.82 4.68 -35.52
C PRO A 356 2.89 3.88 -34.77
N VAL A 357 3.74 4.53 -33.95
CA VAL A 357 4.82 3.86 -33.20
C VAL A 357 4.35 3.21 -31.90
N PHE A 358 3.19 3.65 -31.38
CA PHE A 358 2.61 3.09 -30.17
C PHE A 358 1.90 1.77 -30.47
N ASP A 359 1.98 0.85 -29.52
CA ASP A 359 1.38 -0.47 -29.60
C ASP A 359 0.12 -0.54 -28.74
N ARG A 360 -0.16 -1.63 -28.01
CA ARG A 360 -1.49 -1.93 -27.50
C ARG A 360 -1.96 -1.13 -26.28
N GLN A 361 -1.10 -0.33 -25.66
CA GLN A 361 -1.42 0.28 -24.36
C GLN A 361 -0.73 1.63 -24.08
N VAL A 362 -1.45 2.50 -23.38
CA VAL A 362 -0.94 3.76 -22.78
C VAL A 362 -1.57 3.94 -21.40
N ALA A 363 -0.80 4.41 -20.41
CA ALA A 363 -1.34 4.71 -19.09
C ALA A 363 -0.86 6.05 -18.52
N LEU A 364 -1.75 6.75 -17.82
CA LEU A 364 -1.42 7.81 -16.88
C LEU A 364 -1.13 7.15 -15.53
N VAL A 365 0.05 7.39 -14.98
CA VAL A 365 0.54 6.79 -13.74
C VAL A 365 0.84 7.89 -12.74
N LEU A 366 0.28 7.77 -11.53
CA LEU A 366 0.44 8.71 -10.44
C LEU A 366 1.09 8.00 -9.24
N THR A 367 2.20 8.52 -8.75
CA THR A 367 2.95 7.98 -7.60
C THR A 367 2.90 8.94 -6.41
N ASP A 368 3.37 8.51 -5.24
CA ASP A 368 3.53 9.39 -4.08
C ASP A 368 4.96 9.42 -3.53
N ILE A 369 5.88 10.02 -4.29
CA ILE A 369 7.22 10.35 -3.83
C ILE A 369 7.14 11.66 -3.05
N ARG A 370 7.30 11.59 -1.72
CA ARG A 370 7.16 12.73 -0.79
C ARG A 370 8.04 13.94 -1.11
N ASN A 371 9.24 13.71 -1.65
CA ASN A 371 10.20 14.75 -2.00
C ASN A 371 9.89 15.45 -3.34
N PHE A 372 8.86 15.01 -4.06
CA PHE A 372 8.46 15.53 -5.37
C PHE A 372 7.16 16.31 -5.29
N GLY A 373 7.08 17.37 -6.11
CA GLY A 373 5.83 18.07 -6.36
C GLY A 373 4.79 17.16 -7.02
N TRP A 374 3.53 17.60 -7.08
CA TRP A 374 2.45 16.85 -7.76
C TRP A 374 2.82 16.48 -9.20
N ASP A 375 3.27 17.47 -9.96
CA ASP A 375 3.63 17.31 -11.37
C ASP A 375 4.79 16.32 -11.56
N GLU A 376 5.73 16.23 -10.61
CA GLU A 376 6.87 15.32 -10.67
C GLU A 376 6.51 13.87 -10.29
N ASN A 377 5.31 13.65 -9.78
CA ASN A 377 4.77 12.33 -9.44
C ASN A 377 3.84 11.76 -10.52
N ALA A 378 3.59 12.50 -11.60
CA ALA A 378 2.76 12.08 -12.71
C ALA A 378 3.63 11.66 -13.91
N TYR A 379 3.26 10.54 -14.52
CA TYR A 379 3.94 9.95 -15.66
C TYR A 379 2.93 9.49 -16.70
N VAL A 380 3.32 9.50 -17.99
CA VAL A 380 2.57 8.75 -19.02
C VAL A 380 3.48 7.68 -19.59
N VAL A 381 3.00 6.45 -19.61
CA VAL A 381 3.75 5.28 -20.03
C VAL A 381 3.09 4.73 -21.28
N CYS A 382 3.82 4.70 -22.39
CA CYS A 382 3.31 4.20 -23.66
C CYS A 382 4.09 2.97 -24.10
N HIS A 383 3.39 1.87 -24.38
CA HIS A 383 4.02 0.72 -25.02
C HIS A 383 4.29 1.05 -26.50
N THR A 384 5.49 0.74 -26.97
CA THR A 384 5.91 0.99 -28.35
C THR A 384 6.04 -0.32 -29.11
N LYS A 385 5.75 -0.29 -30.43
CA LYS A 385 5.95 -1.46 -31.30
C LYS A 385 7.41 -1.87 -31.39
N SER A 386 8.29 -0.88 -31.31
CA SER A 386 9.75 -1.04 -31.29
C SER A 386 10.36 0.22 -30.71
N GLN A 387 11.23 0.07 -29.71
CA GLN A 387 11.98 1.17 -29.12
C GLN A 387 12.76 1.97 -30.19
N SER A 388 13.41 1.29 -31.13
CA SER A 388 14.24 1.93 -32.17
C SER A 388 13.41 2.77 -33.14
N LEU A 389 12.27 2.23 -33.60
CA LEU A 389 11.35 2.95 -34.48
C LEU A 389 10.74 4.17 -33.79
N ALA A 390 10.29 4.00 -32.54
CA ALA A 390 9.75 5.10 -31.75
C ALA A 390 10.80 6.19 -31.50
N ALA A 391 12.05 5.81 -31.22
CA ALA A 391 13.15 6.75 -31.05
C ALA A 391 13.50 7.49 -32.36
N GLU A 392 13.44 6.83 -33.51
CA GLU A 392 13.61 7.46 -34.83
C GLU A 392 12.55 8.53 -35.06
N LYS A 393 11.26 8.19 -34.90
CA LYS A 393 10.14 9.12 -35.14
C LYS A 393 10.07 10.25 -34.12
N LEU A 394 10.44 10.00 -32.86
CA LEU A 394 10.59 11.05 -31.87
C LEU A 394 11.70 12.05 -32.27
N LYS A 395 12.85 11.55 -32.74
CA LYS A 395 13.95 12.42 -33.21
C LYS A 395 13.57 13.17 -34.47
N GLU A 396 12.88 12.54 -35.42
CA GLU A 396 12.33 13.19 -36.61
C GLU A 396 11.42 14.36 -36.22
N TRP A 397 10.48 14.12 -35.29
CA TRP A 397 9.60 15.15 -34.75
C TRP A 397 10.37 16.29 -34.07
N LEU A 398 11.33 15.96 -33.20
CA LEU A 398 12.16 16.96 -32.50
C LEU A 398 12.97 17.81 -33.49
N THR A 399 13.55 17.21 -34.53
CA THR A 399 14.31 17.93 -35.57
C THR A 399 13.44 18.98 -36.25
N ILE A 400 12.21 18.62 -36.66
CA ILE A 400 11.29 19.57 -37.32
C ILE A 400 10.94 20.75 -36.39
N VAL A 401 10.68 20.47 -35.11
CA VAL A 401 10.40 21.53 -34.12
C VAL A 401 11.63 22.41 -33.88
N CYS A 402 12.81 21.81 -33.74
CA CYS A 402 14.09 22.50 -33.55
C CYS A 402 14.45 23.42 -34.72
N GLU A 403 14.30 22.94 -35.96
CA GLU A 403 14.56 23.72 -37.17
C GLU A 403 13.65 24.95 -37.27
N HIS A 404 12.37 24.78 -36.95
CA HIS A 404 11.41 25.89 -36.94
C HIS A 404 11.70 26.91 -35.82
N ASP A 405 11.94 26.44 -34.59
CA ASP A 405 12.10 27.31 -33.41
C ASP A 405 13.55 27.82 -33.22
N GLY A 406 14.50 27.44 -34.09
CA GLY A 406 15.90 27.88 -34.04
C GLY A 406 16.71 27.28 -32.88
N ILE A 407 16.37 26.07 -32.44
CA ILE A 407 16.97 25.39 -31.28
C ILE A 407 17.86 24.24 -31.77
N SER A 408 19.03 24.03 -31.14
CA SER A 408 19.87 22.87 -31.45
C SER A 408 19.28 21.58 -30.87
N LEU A 409 19.14 20.52 -31.67
CA LEU A 409 18.65 19.21 -31.21
C LEU A 409 19.48 18.67 -30.03
N SER A 410 20.81 18.87 -30.05
CA SER A 410 21.69 18.43 -28.96
C SER A 410 21.38 19.08 -27.61
N SER A 411 20.78 20.28 -27.61
CA SER A 411 20.39 20.97 -26.38
C SER A 411 19.16 20.35 -25.70
N LEU A 412 18.38 19.56 -26.44
CA LEU A 412 17.21 18.85 -25.92
C LEU A 412 17.54 17.42 -25.46
N ILE A 413 18.78 16.97 -25.62
CA ILE A 413 19.19 15.61 -25.28
C ILE A 413 20.06 15.66 -24.03
N VAL A 414 19.59 15.04 -22.95
CA VAL A 414 20.31 14.94 -21.68
C VAL A 414 20.68 13.48 -21.45
N GLN A 415 21.96 13.21 -21.18
CA GLN A 415 22.41 11.89 -20.72
C GLN A 415 22.65 11.93 -19.22
N GLN A 416 21.98 11.04 -18.48
CA GLN A 416 22.07 10.98 -17.03
C GLN A 416 22.36 9.54 -16.59
N GLN A 417 23.27 9.39 -15.64
CA GLN A 417 23.54 8.13 -14.96
C GLN A 417 22.44 7.87 -13.92
N VAL A 418 21.79 6.71 -14.01
CA VAL A 418 20.64 6.34 -13.16
C VAL A 418 21.06 5.35 -12.08
N MET A 419 21.80 4.28 -12.44
CA MET A 419 22.28 3.25 -11.51
C MET A 419 23.61 2.67 -11.98
N GLY A 420 24.58 2.50 -11.08
CA GLY A 420 25.92 2.00 -11.44
C GLY A 420 26.49 2.83 -12.60
N ASP A 421 27.07 2.19 -13.62
CA ASP A 421 27.56 2.87 -14.83
C ASP A 421 26.51 2.99 -15.96
N VAL A 422 25.24 2.64 -15.71
CA VAL A 422 24.17 2.66 -16.72
C VAL A 422 23.66 4.08 -16.93
N ARG A 423 23.75 4.56 -18.17
CA ARG A 423 23.28 5.89 -18.60
C ARG A 423 22.03 5.78 -19.46
N PHE A 424 21.06 6.65 -19.19
CA PHE A 424 19.85 6.80 -19.98
C PHE A 424 19.86 8.11 -20.75
N THR A 425 19.21 8.10 -21.90
CA THR A 425 18.98 9.30 -22.71
C THR A 425 17.59 9.85 -22.41
N PHE A 426 17.53 11.13 -22.06
CA PHE A 426 16.31 11.87 -21.80
C PHE A 426 16.15 12.94 -22.87
N TYR A 427 14.95 13.03 -23.43
CA TYR A 427 14.58 14.01 -24.44
C TYR A 427 13.71 15.08 -23.79
N GLN A 428 14.15 16.33 -23.83
CA GLN A 428 13.33 17.47 -23.45
C GLN A 428 12.32 17.75 -24.56
N LEU A 429 11.05 17.88 -24.17
CA LEU A 429 9.94 18.08 -25.10
C LEU A 429 9.63 19.58 -25.23
N PRO A 430 9.79 20.18 -26.42
CA PRO A 430 9.54 21.60 -26.64
C PRO A 430 8.05 21.96 -26.66
N VAL A 431 7.18 20.96 -26.86
CA VAL A 431 5.72 21.13 -26.84
C VAL A 431 5.16 20.55 -25.55
N PRO A 432 4.56 21.37 -24.67
CA PRO A 432 3.95 20.89 -23.44
C PRO A 432 2.69 20.07 -23.72
N TYR A 433 2.35 19.17 -22.79
CA TYR A 433 1.19 18.29 -22.81
C TYR A 433 1.12 17.38 -24.06
N LEU A 434 2.27 16.90 -24.53
CA LEU A 434 2.33 16.03 -25.72
C LEU A 434 1.44 14.77 -25.58
N PRO A 435 1.43 14.04 -24.45
CA PRO A 435 0.53 12.89 -24.29
C PRO A 435 -0.96 13.25 -24.42
N MET A 436 -1.40 14.35 -23.81
CA MET A 436 -2.78 14.86 -23.98
C MET A 436 -3.10 15.17 -25.46
N LYS A 437 -2.13 15.73 -26.19
CA LYS A 437 -2.29 16.07 -27.61
C LYS A 437 -2.39 14.84 -28.49
N LEU A 438 -1.74 13.73 -28.11
CA LEU A 438 -1.79 12.45 -28.81
C LEU A 438 -3.04 11.63 -28.44
N PHE A 439 -3.27 11.40 -27.15
CA PHE A 439 -4.22 10.41 -26.64
C PHE A 439 -5.53 11.00 -26.08
N GLY A 440 -5.65 12.32 -25.97
CA GLY A 440 -6.86 13.01 -25.51
C GLY A 440 -6.77 13.51 -24.05
N LYS A 441 -7.88 14.10 -23.57
CA LYS A 441 -7.91 14.84 -22.29
C LYS A 441 -7.69 13.98 -21.05
N MET A 442 -7.92 12.67 -21.13
CA MET A 442 -7.61 11.73 -20.04
C MET A 442 -6.13 11.79 -19.60
N PHE A 443 -5.24 12.31 -20.44
CA PHE A 443 -3.80 12.47 -20.16
C PHE A 443 -3.37 13.93 -19.94
N GLU A 444 -4.31 14.84 -19.63
CA GLU A 444 -4.03 16.26 -19.36
C GLU A 444 -3.23 16.51 -18.07
N GLY A 445 -3.30 15.58 -17.11
CA GLY A 445 -2.73 15.72 -15.76
C GLY A 445 -1.22 15.92 -15.67
N ILE A 446 -0.49 15.94 -16.80
CA ILE A 446 0.96 16.02 -16.86
C ILE A 446 1.45 16.92 -18.01
N ASN A 447 2.27 17.92 -17.68
CA ASN A 447 2.93 18.79 -18.66
C ASN A 447 3.89 18.00 -19.59
N SER A 448 4.51 16.93 -19.10
CA SER A 448 5.39 16.02 -19.85
C SER A 448 6.57 16.75 -20.48
N LYS A 449 7.39 17.41 -19.65
CA LYS A 449 8.55 18.18 -20.12
C LYS A 449 9.69 17.32 -20.65
N TYR A 450 9.76 16.06 -20.24
CA TYR A 450 10.80 15.13 -20.63
C TYR A 450 10.20 13.77 -20.98
N CYS A 451 10.92 13.00 -21.78
CA CYS A 451 10.64 11.58 -21.95
C CYS A 451 11.93 10.76 -22.07
N THR A 452 11.82 9.46 -21.84
CA THR A 452 12.94 8.52 -21.93
C THR A 452 12.42 7.12 -22.28
N PHE A 453 13.30 6.27 -22.78
CA PHE A 453 12.95 4.88 -23.09
C PHE A 453 13.46 3.95 -21.99
N PHE A 454 12.62 3.02 -21.57
CA PHE A 454 12.98 1.90 -20.72
C PHE A 454 12.31 0.64 -21.31
N ASP A 455 13.12 -0.34 -21.70
CA ASP A 455 12.71 -1.45 -22.56
C ASP A 455 11.92 -0.96 -23.80
N ASN A 456 10.78 -1.57 -24.10
CA ASN A 456 9.90 -1.17 -25.21
C ASN A 456 8.87 -0.09 -24.83
N TYR A 457 9.11 0.67 -23.76
CA TYR A 457 8.21 1.73 -23.32
C TYR A 457 8.82 3.12 -23.48
N LEU A 458 7.99 4.07 -23.90
CA LEU A 458 8.29 5.50 -23.87
C LEU A 458 7.59 6.10 -22.64
N ILE A 459 8.39 6.63 -21.71
CA ILE A 459 7.91 7.18 -20.44
C ILE A 459 8.06 8.69 -20.46
N PHE A 460 6.96 9.41 -20.28
CA PHE A 460 6.87 10.85 -20.16
C PHE A 460 6.84 11.26 -18.68
N GLY A 461 7.55 12.34 -18.34
CA GLY A 461 7.68 12.86 -16.99
C GLY A 461 7.99 14.35 -16.99
N ASN A 462 7.98 14.98 -15.82
CA ASN A 462 8.19 16.44 -15.72
C ASN A 462 9.62 16.86 -15.38
N SER A 463 10.48 15.93 -14.98
CA SER A 463 11.89 16.20 -14.74
C SER A 463 12.76 14.97 -15.04
N VAL A 464 14.03 15.18 -15.37
CA VAL A 464 15.00 14.07 -15.50
C VAL A 464 15.13 13.31 -14.18
N GLN A 465 15.02 14.00 -13.05
CA GLN A 465 15.08 13.40 -11.72
C GLN A 465 13.89 12.47 -11.45
N SER A 466 12.66 12.89 -11.75
CA SER A 466 11.46 12.06 -11.59
C SER A 466 11.49 10.83 -12.48
N LEU A 467 11.89 10.97 -13.74
CA LEU A 467 12.06 9.83 -14.66
C LEU A 467 13.20 8.90 -14.23
N SER A 468 14.31 9.44 -13.72
CA SER A 468 15.41 8.61 -13.21
C SER A 468 14.98 7.75 -12.01
N LYS A 469 14.18 8.31 -11.09
CA LYS A 469 13.61 7.56 -9.96
C LYS A 469 12.63 6.47 -10.44
N TYR A 470 11.79 6.81 -11.42
CA TYR A 470 10.86 5.85 -12.04
C TYR A 470 11.62 4.68 -12.68
N ILE A 471 12.64 4.95 -13.50
CA ILE A 471 13.48 3.92 -14.13
C ILE A 471 14.19 3.09 -13.06
N HIS A 472 14.79 3.73 -12.06
CA HIS A 472 15.53 3.05 -11.01
C HIS A 472 14.67 2.03 -10.27
N ALA A 473 13.44 2.40 -9.86
CA ALA A 473 12.51 1.49 -9.19
C ALA A 473 12.24 0.23 -10.03
N ASN A 474 11.98 0.40 -11.33
CA ASN A 474 11.74 -0.72 -12.23
C ASN A 474 13.01 -1.56 -12.51
N GLN A 475 14.20 -0.94 -12.57
CA GLN A 475 15.46 -1.66 -12.77
C GLN A 475 15.82 -2.62 -11.63
N ILE A 476 15.49 -2.26 -10.38
CA ILE A 476 15.73 -3.11 -9.21
C ILE A 476 14.60 -4.12 -8.95
N GLY A 477 13.59 -4.17 -9.82
CA GLY A 477 12.46 -5.09 -9.71
C GLY A 477 11.39 -4.68 -8.68
N ASN A 478 11.38 -3.41 -8.25
CA ASN A 478 10.33 -2.85 -7.40
C ASN A 478 9.21 -2.27 -8.28
N ASN A 479 8.38 -3.14 -8.84
CA ASN A 479 7.27 -2.76 -9.70
C ASN A 479 5.95 -3.42 -9.23
N LEU A 480 4.83 -2.93 -9.74
CA LEU A 480 3.49 -3.35 -9.32
C LEU A 480 3.25 -4.84 -9.60
N SER A 481 3.87 -5.37 -10.66
CA SER A 481 3.82 -6.80 -10.98
C SER A 481 4.67 -7.69 -10.08
N SER A 482 5.48 -7.15 -9.16
CA SER A 482 6.18 -7.92 -8.13
C SER A 482 5.61 -7.69 -6.73
N ASP A 483 4.64 -6.78 -6.59
CA ASP A 483 3.96 -6.50 -5.34
C ASP A 483 2.99 -7.63 -4.96
N LEU A 484 3.17 -8.18 -3.76
CA LEU A 484 2.39 -9.32 -3.29
C LEU A 484 0.92 -8.97 -3.08
N GLU A 485 0.63 -7.76 -2.60
CA GLU A 485 -0.74 -7.33 -2.32
C GLU A 485 -1.50 -7.08 -3.62
N TYR A 486 -0.84 -6.46 -4.61
CA TYR A 486 -1.37 -6.29 -5.94
C TYR A 486 -1.61 -7.62 -6.65
N HIS A 487 -0.72 -8.61 -6.51
CA HIS A 487 -0.94 -9.95 -7.06
C HIS A 487 -2.22 -10.61 -6.56
N GLN A 488 -2.52 -10.50 -5.27
CA GLN A 488 -3.76 -11.04 -4.70
C GLN A 488 -4.98 -10.25 -5.18
N PHE A 489 -4.82 -8.93 -5.36
CA PHE A 489 -5.86 -8.07 -5.91
C PHE A 489 -6.16 -8.38 -7.38
N SER A 490 -5.14 -8.65 -8.20
CA SER A 490 -5.30 -8.87 -9.63
C SER A 490 -5.98 -10.19 -9.98
N GLU A 491 -6.12 -11.12 -9.03
CA GLU A 491 -6.93 -12.34 -9.19
C GLU A 491 -8.43 -12.04 -9.45
N TYR A 492 -8.92 -10.85 -9.07
CA TYR A 492 -10.29 -10.43 -9.34
C TYR A 492 -10.45 -9.73 -10.71
N LEU A 493 -9.34 -9.42 -11.40
CA LEU A 493 -9.36 -8.63 -12.63
C LEU A 493 -9.46 -9.50 -13.88
N ALA A 494 -10.06 -8.93 -14.92
CA ALA A 494 -10.05 -9.50 -16.25
C ALA A 494 -8.65 -9.35 -16.87
N SER A 495 -8.21 -10.38 -17.60
CA SER A 495 -6.90 -10.40 -18.26
C SER A 495 -6.78 -9.46 -19.47
N ARG A 496 -7.91 -8.97 -19.99
CA ARG A 496 -7.98 -8.03 -21.11
C ARG A 496 -9.04 -6.96 -20.82
N SER A 497 -8.76 -5.73 -21.20
CA SER A 497 -9.68 -4.60 -21.05
C SER A 497 -9.36 -3.49 -22.05
N ASN A 498 -10.33 -2.65 -22.35
CA ASN A 498 -10.14 -1.41 -23.11
C ASN A 498 -9.75 -0.24 -22.20
N LEU A 499 -10.32 -0.19 -21.00
CA LEU A 499 -9.99 0.80 -19.98
C LEU A 499 -9.75 0.07 -18.66
N TYR A 500 -8.71 0.48 -17.93
CA TYR A 500 -8.42 -0.03 -16.60
C TYR A 500 -7.97 1.12 -15.70
N PHE A 501 -8.80 1.45 -14.72
CA PHE A 501 -8.45 2.36 -13.63
C PHE A 501 -8.13 1.57 -12.36
N TYR A 502 -7.06 1.96 -11.67
CA TYR A 502 -6.63 1.41 -10.39
C TYR A 502 -6.32 2.54 -9.42
N LEU A 503 -6.69 2.37 -8.16
CA LEU A 503 -6.46 3.31 -7.06
C LEU A 503 -6.00 2.54 -5.82
N ASN A 504 -4.87 2.94 -5.25
CA ASN A 504 -4.35 2.45 -3.98
C ASN A 504 -4.72 3.46 -2.87
N PHE A 505 -5.52 3.05 -1.87
CA PHE A 505 -6.03 3.99 -0.86
C PHE A 505 -4.93 4.56 0.06
N PRO A 506 -4.06 3.77 0.71
CA PRO A 506 -2.93 4.30 1.49
C PRO A 506 -2.05 5.28 0.71
N GLY A 507 -1.81 5.00 -0.56
CA GLY A 507 -0.96 5.82 -1.44
C GLY A 507 -1.64 7.05 -2.04
N SER A 508 -2.94 7.28 -1.83
CA SER A 508 -3.72 8.26 -2.60
C SER A 508 -4.22 9.48 -1.81
N THR A 509 -3.74 9.73 -0.60
CA THR A 509 -4.13 10.92 0.19
C THR A 509 -3.94 12.24 -0.58
N ARG A 510 -2.78 12.45 -1.21
CA ARG A 510 -2.50 13.63 -2.05
C ARG A 510 -3.37 13.70 -3.30
N LEU A 511 -3.77 12.54 -3.84
CA LEU A 511 -4.73 12.47 -4.95
C LEU A 511 -6.10 12.99 -4.48
N MET A 512 -6.57 12.54 -3.32
CA MET A 512 -7.82 13.00 -2.73
C MET A 512 -7.79 14.51 -2.47
N GLU A 513 -6.72 15.03 -1.86
CA GLU A 513 -6.50 16.46 -1.65
C GLU A 513 -6.53 17.27 -2.95
N ARG A 514 -6.07 16.68 -4.06
CA ARG A 514 -6.02 17.34 -5.36
C ARG A 514 -7.38 17.46 -6.03
N TYR A 515 -8.19 16.40 -5.97
CA TYR A 515 -9.40 16.29 -6.78
C TYR A 515 -10.69 16.55 -6.00
N LEU A 516 -10.74 16.14 -4.72
CA LEU A 516 -11.94 16.26 -3.89
C LEU A 516 -12.05 17.65 -3.26
N ARG A 517 -13.24 17.98 -2.74
CA ARG A 517 -13.44 19.23 -1.99
C ARG A 517 -12.70 19.21 -0.65
N PRO A 518 -12.13 20.33 -0.20
CA PRO A 518 -11.37 20.37 1.05
C PRO A 518 -12.15 19.92 2.29
N ASP A 519 -13.44 20.24 2.40
CA ASP A 519 -14.28 19.85 3.53
C ASP A 519 -14.51 18.33 3.60
N LEU A 520 -14.57 17.67 2.44
CA LEU A 520 -14.69 16.23 2.32
C LEU A 520 -13.36 15.54 2.64
N VAL A 521 -12.25 16.07 2.13
CA VAL A 521 -10.91 15.54 2.39
C VAL A 521 -10.59 15.55 3.87
N THR A 522 -10.83 16.67 4.57
CA THR A 522 -10.60 16.75 6.03
C THR A 522 -11.33 15.64 6.77
N LYS A 523 -12.61 15.42 6.44
CA LYS A 523 -13.44 14.37 7.06
C LYS A 523 -12.96 12.96 6.75
N ILE A 524 -12.55 12.71 5.50
CA ILE A 524 -12.00 11.40 5.09
C ILE A 524 -10.68 11.14 5.83
N LEU A 525 -9.81 12.14 5.94
CA LEU A 525 -8.49 12.00 6.55
C LEU A 525 -8.53 11.91 8.09
N GLU A 526 -9.57 12.45 8.74
CA GLU A 526 -9.84 12.22 10.18
C GLU A 526 -10.04 10.73 10.48
N GLU A 527 -10.66 10.00 9.56
CA GLU A 527 -10.99 8.56 9.69
C GLU A 527 -10.14 7.69 8.75
N LYS A 528 -8.92 8.16 8.41
CA LYS A 528 -8.06 7.50 7.42
C LYS A 528 -7.76 6.03 7.72
N ASP A 529 -7.75 5.63 8.99
CA ASP A 529 -7.45 4.25 9.38
C ASP A 529 -8.57 3.29 8.95
N HIS A 530 -9.82 3.78 8.85
CA HIS A 530 -10.94 3.03 8.27
C HIS A 530 -10.82 2.95 6.75
N LEU A 531 -10.44 4.07 6.11
CA LEU A 531 -10.23 4.14 4.66
C LEU A 531 -9.07 3.23 4.21
N PHE A 532 -7.98 3.19 4.98
CA PHE A 532 -6.77 2.41 4.65
C PHE A 532 -6.93 0.92 4.92
N LYS A 533 -8.07 0.45 5.41
CA LYS A 533 -8.41 -0.98 5.37
C LYS A 533 -8.94 -1.40 4.00
N PHE A 534 -9.35 -0.44 3.17
CA PHE A 534 -9.57 -0.71 1.76
C PHE A 534 -8.21 -0.66 1.09
N GLN A 535 -7.78 -1.77 0.52
CA GLN A 535 -6.46 -1.86 -0.12
C GLN A 535 -6.46 -1.06 -1.42
N ALA A 536 -7.33 -1.46 -2.33
CA ALA A 536 -7.40 -0.90 -3.66
C ALA A 536 -8.82 -0.90 -4.21
N PHE A 537 -9.03 0.00 -5.16
CA PHE A 537 -10.20 0.08 -6.01
C PHE A 537 -9.77 -0.09 -7.47
N ALA A 538 -10.50 -0.88 -8.24
CA ALA A 538 -10.33 -0.97 -9.68
C ALA A 538 -11.65 -0.84 -10.42
N TYR A 539 -11.57 -0.33 -11.64
CA TYR A 539 -12.65 -0.35 -12.62
C TYR A 539 -12.09 -0.70 -14.00
N GLN A 540 -12.56 -1.80 -14.58
CA GLN A 540 -12.26 -2.23 -15.94
C GLN A 540 -13.49 -2.13 -16.83
N ILE A 541 -13.28 -1.69 -18.07
CA ILE A 541 -14.28 -1.73 -19.14
C ILE A 541 -13.74 -2.57 -20.29
N THR A 542 -14.56 -3.50 -20.76
CA THR A 542 -14.24 -4.43 -21.86
C THR A 542 -15.38 -4.39 -22.88
N SER A 543 -15.07 -4.19 -24.15
CA SER A 543 -16.07 -4.26 -25.22
C SER A 543 -16.49 -5.72 -25.47
N GLU A 544 -17.79 -5.98 -25.46
CA GLU A 544 -18.39 -7.31 -25.64
C GLU A 544 -19.77 -7.23 -26.31
N ASN A 545 -19.89 -7.74 -27.54
CA ASN A 545 -21.16 -7.82 -28.32
C ASN A 545 -21.99 -6.52 -28.29
N ASP A 546 -21.41 -5.41 -28.74
CA ASP A 546 -21.99 -4.06 -28.78
C ASP A 546 -22.29 -3.40 -27.42
N LEU A 547 -22.10 -4.12 -26.31
CA LEU A 547 -22.15 -3.60 -24.94
C LEU A 547 -20.75 -3.46 -24.35
N ALA A 548 -20.64 -2.71 -23.26
CA ALA A 548 -19.43 -2.63 -22.46
C ALA A 548 -19.61 -3.43 -21.17
N TYR A 549 -18.84 -4.51 -21.02
CA TYR A 549 -18.75 -5.24 -19.77
C TYR A 549 -17.88 -4.47 -18.76
N ASN A 550 -18.41 -4.30 -17.56
CA ASN A 550 -17.82 -3.57 -16.45
C ASN A 550 -17.40 -4.56 -15.36
N ASN A 551 -16.23 -4.33 -14.78
CA ASN A 551 -15.76 -5.02 -13.58
C ASN A 551 -15.21 -3.99 -12.60
N ILE A 552 -15.91 -3.80 -11.48
CA ILE A 552 -15.57 -2.86 -10.41
C ILE A 552 -15.28 -3.67 -9.14
N ILE A 553 -14.12 -3.43 -8.54
CA ILE A 553 -13.66 -4.13 -7.35
C ILE A 553 -13.26 -3.11 -6.30
N LEU A 554 -13.71 -3.32 -5.07
CA LEU A 554 -13.20 -2.67 -3.87
C LEU A 554 -12.67 -3.74 -2.92
N LYS A 555 -11.34 -3.82 -2.76
CA LYS A 555 -10.67 -4.82 -1.94
C LYS A 555 -10.58 -4.37 -0.49
N TYR A 556 -10.96 -5.25 0.43
CA TYR A 556 -10.92 -5.01 1.86
C TYR A 556 -9.93 -5.94 2.56
N THR A 557 -8.97 -5.34 3.25
CA THR A 557 -7.88 -6.03 3.94
C THR A 557 -7.75 -5.41 5.35
N PRO A 558 -8.40 -6.00 6.38
CA PRO A 558 -8.46 -5.40 7.73
C PRO A 558 -7.10 -5.32 8.42
N ASP A 559 -6.20 -6.23 8.08
CA ASP A 559 -4.82 -6.28 8.55
C ASP A 559 -3.86 -5.67 7.53
N MET A 560 -4.30 -4.63 6.81
CA MET A 560 -3.41 -3.82 5.96
C MET A 560 -2.14 -3.54 6.76
N ARG A 561 -1.02 -3.90 6.12
CA ARG A 561 0.26 -3.85 6.79
C ARG A 561 0.44 -2.41 7.27
N ASP A 562 0.66 -2.20 8.57
CA ASP A 562 1.33 -0.97 8.99
C ASP A 562 2.70 -1.07 8.33
N GLU A 563 2.83 -0.57 7.11
CA GLU A 563 4.11 -0.47 6.44
C GLU A 563 5.05 0.22 7.43
N ALA A 564 6.27 -0.29 7.56
CA ALA A 564 7.27 0.43 8.32
C ALA A 564 7.47 1.78 7.63
N GLN A 565 6.84 2.83 8.14
CA GLN A 565 6.75 4.08 7.43
C GLN A 565 8.16 4.67 7.34
N THR A 566 8.61 4.97 6.13
CA THR A 566 9.83 5.75 5.93
C THR A 566 9.64 7.10 6.62
N VAL A 567 10.39 7.33 7.69
CA VAL A 567 10.40 8.58 8.46
C VAL A 567 11.18 9.64 7.69
N TRP A 568 12.36 9.27 7.19
CA TRP A 568 13.18 10.09 6.30
C TRP A 568 14.18 9.23 5.52
N GLU A 569 14.71 9.80 4.44
CA GLU A 569 15.80 9.24 3.64
C GLU A 569 16.89 10.30 3.44
N SER A 570 18.16 9.90 3.50
CA SER A 570 19.30 10.79 3.30
C SER A 570 20.22 10.26 2.22
N ARG A 571 20.38 11.01 1.13
CA ARG A 571 21.30 10.66 0.06
C ARG A 571 22.74 10.97 0.48
N LEU A 572 23.63 9.97 0.36
CA LEU A 572 25.07 10.13 0.55
C LEU A 572 25.80 10.17 -0.80
N GLU A 573 27.12 10.42 -0.79
CA GLU A 573 27.90 10.51 -2.02
C GLU A 573 28.17 9.15 -2.67
N SER A 574 28.00 8.07 -1.91
CA SER A 574 28.10 6.69 -2.35
C SER A 574 27.31 5.77 -1.41
N ARG A 575 27.14 4.49 -1.79
CA ARG A 575 26.43 3.48 -1.00
C ARG A 575 27.05 3.31 0.38
N VAL A 576 26.22 3.14 1.40
CA VAL A 576 26.66 2.87 2.77
C VAL A 576 27.28 1.47 2.81
N ILE A 577 28.40 1.31 3.51
CA ILE A 577 29.11 0.03 3.63
C ILE A 577 29.30 -0.43 5.08
N THR A 578 28.90 0.38 6.06
CA THR A 578 28.95 0.03 7.48
C THR A 578 27.55 -0.11 8.07
N LYS A 579 27.47 -0.82 9.19
CA LYS A 579 26.28 -0.79 10.04
C LYS A 579 26.08 0.64 10.58
N PRO A 580 24.95 1.32 10.31
CA PRO A 580 24.70 2.63 10.90
C PRO A 580 24.74 2.56 12.42
N LYS A 581 25.54 3.42 13.06
CA LYS A 581 25.68 3.43 14.51
C LYS A 581 24.92 4.61 15.11
N PHE A 582 24.07 4.33 16.09
CA PHE A 582 23.59 5.35 17.00
C PHE A 582 24.69 5.80 17.96
N VAL A 583 24.97 7.11 17.98
CA VAL A 583 25.91 7.75 18.90
C VAL A 583 25.18 8.82 19.71
N VAL A 584 25.52 8.96 20.98
CA VAL A 584 24.89 9.92 21.90
C VAL A 584 25.55 11.29 21.76
N ASN A 585 24.75 12.31 21.52
CA ASN A 585 25.16 13.69 21.65
C ASN A 585 25.28 14.03 23.15
N HIS A 586 26.49 14.26 23.65
CA HIS A 586 26.74 14.55 25.07
C HIS A 586 26.21 15.91 25.54
N TYR A 587 25.83 16.82 24.63
CA TYR A 587 25.22 18.10 24.98
C TYR A 587 23.71 17.99 25.17
N THR A 588 23.02 17.23 24.31
CA THR A 588 21.54 17.13 24.31
C THR A 588 21.00 15.82 24.88
N GLY A 589 21.82 14.76 24.88
CA GLY A 589 21.42 13.41 25.24
C GLY A 589 20.56 12.70 24.17
N GLU A 590 20.38 13.32 23.00
CA GLU A 590 19.74 12.71 21.83
C GLU A 590 20.70 11.80 21.07
N LYS A 591 20.17 10.95 20.18
CA LYS A 591 20.98 10.10 19.31
C LYS A 591 21.20 10.74 17.94
N GLU A 592 22.42 10.59 17.46
CA GLU A 592 22.90 10.92 16.12
C GLU A 592 23.31 9.62 15.42
N ILE A 593 23.47 9.68 14.10
CA ILE A 593 23.77 8.51 13.27
C ILE A 593 25.14 8.68 12.63
N PHE A 594 26.03 7.72 12.85
CA PHE A 594 27.34 7.65 12.21
C PHE A 594 27.41 6.50 11.20
N VAL A 595 27.87 6.80 9.98
CA VAL A 595 27.98 5.84 8.86
C VAL A 595 29.20 6.12 8.00
N GLN A 596 29.64 5.12 7.24
CA GLN A 596 30.66 5.26 6.19
C GLN A 596 30.12 4.80 4.84
N ASP A 597 30.47 5.53 3.77
CA ASP A 597 30.16 5.16 2.39
C ASP A 597 31.29 4.35 1.70
N ALA A 598 31.00 3.82 0.50
CA ALA A 598 31.95 3.07 -0.31
C ALA A 598 33.11 3.91 -0.86
N ARG A 599 33.02 5.24 -0.79
CA ARG A 599 34.12 6.16 -1.06
C ARG A 599 34.91 6.47 0.21
N HIS A 600 34.70 5.76 1.31
CA HIS A 600 35.39 5.95 2.59
C HIS A 600 35.18 7.34 3.21
N ASN A 601 34.11 8.04 2.83
CA ASN A 601 33.63 9.19 3.58
C ASN A 601 32.85 8.70 4.79
N VAL A 602 33.12 9.25 5.96
CA VAL A 602 32.28 9.10 7.16
C VAL A 602 31.38 10.31 7.31
N TYR A 603 30.19 10.08 7.85
CA TYR A 603 29.16 11.08 8.06
C TYR A 603 28.66 10.99 9.48
N LEU A 604 28.34 12.16 10.07
CA LEU A 604 27.48 12.25 11.23
C LEU A 604 26.19 12.95 10.82
N LEU A 605 25.05 12.33 11.10
CA LEU A 605 23.73 12.86 10.81
C LEU A 605 22.95 13.07 12.12
N ASN A 606 22.10 14.10 12.16
CA ASN A 606 21.18 14.30 13.27
C ASN A 606 19.97 13.35 13.19
N ASN A 607 19.06 13.46 14.16
CA ASN A 607 17.82 12.67 14.23
C ASN A 607 16.85 12.89 13.06
N SER A 608 16.98 13.97 12.30
CA SER A 608 16.14 14.30 11.13
C SER A 608 16.79 13.91 9.80
N GLY A 609 17.87 13.14 9.80
CA GLY A 609 18.60 12.74 8.59
C GLY A 609 19.46 13.84 7.96
N ARG A 610 19.64 14.99 8.61
CA ARG A 610 20.53 16.05 8.12
C ARG A 610 21.98 15.71 8.43
N ILE A 611 22.83 15.74 7.40
CA ILE A 611 24.29 15.63 7.55
C ILE A 611 24.80 16.84 8.34
N LEU A 612 25.42 16.58 9.48
CA LEU A 612 26.08 17.59 10.32
C LEU A 612 27.48 17.90 9.79
N TRP A 613 28.23 16.85 9.44
CA TRP A 613 29.54 16.95 8.81
C TRP A 613 29.89 15.66 8.08
N LYS A 614 30.91 15.76 7.21
CA LYS A 614 31.49 14.68 6.43
C LYS A 614 33.01 14.75 6.55
N GLN A 615 33.67 13.61 6.72
CA GLN A 615 35.13 13.52 6.78
C GLN A 615 35.63 12.35 5.93
N LYS A 616 36.73 12.54 5.19
CA LYS A 616 37.36 11.46 4.43
C LYS A 616 38.26 10.63 5.35
N ILE A 617 38.12 9.31 5.28
CA ILE A 617 38.98 8.33 5.97
C ILE A 617 39.81 7.59 4.93
N ASP A 618 40.94 7.01 5.36
CA ASP A 618 41.90 6.33 4.48
C ASP A 618 41.29 5.07 3.82
N ARG A 619 40.52 4.28 4.58
CA ARG A 619 39.97 2.98 4.15
C ARG A 619 38.63 2.65 4.82
N GLN A 620 38.07 1.50 4.48
CA GLN A 620 36.90 0.93 5.14
C GLN A 620 37.16 0.70 6.64
N ILE A 621 36.18 1.07 7.45
CA ILE A 621 36.17 0.81 8.89
C ILE A 621 35.96 -0.69 9.13
N LEU A 622 36.80 -1.29 9.98
CA LEU A 622 36.75 -2.71 10.35
C LEU A 622 36.00 -2.96 11.67
N SER A 623 35.95 -1.97 12.56
CA SER A 623 35.33 -2.09 13.88
C SER A 623 33.89 -1.57 13.94
N ASP A 624 33.21 -1.95 15.02
CA ASP A 624 32.12 -1.12 15.56
C ASP A 624 32.63 0.29 15.90
N ILE A 625 31.72 1.27 15.91
CA ILE A 625 32.05 2.63 16.35
C ILE A 625 31.86 2.74 17.86
N TYR A 626 32.94 3.05 18.57
CA TYR A 626 32.94 3.19 20.03
C TYR A 626 32.93 4.66 20.44
N GLN A 627 32.07 5.02 21.39
CA GLN A 627 32.12 6.32 22.05
C GLN A 627 32.97 6.23 23.32
N ILE A 628 34.07 6.96 23.34
CA ILE A 628 34.96 7.04 24.51
C ILE A 628 34.99 8.46 25.07
N ASP A 629 35.19 8.58 26.37
CA ASP A 629 35.50 9.87 27.03
C ASP A 629 37.02 9.97 27.23
N PHE A 630 37.72 10.42 26.20
CA PHE A 630 39.18 10.50 26.14
C PHE A 630 39.73 11.44 27.23
N TYR A 631 39.10 12.59 27.42
CA TYR A 631 39.51 13.63 28.37
C TYR A 631 38.95 13.46 29.78
N LYS A 632 38.15 12.41 30.02
CA LYS A 632 37.44 12.16 31.29
C LYS A 632 36.58 13.34 31.75
N ASN A 633 35.94 14.06 30.82
CA ASN A 633 35.17 15.29 31.07
C ASN A 633 33.69 15.19 30.68
N GLY A 634 33.20 14.00 30.34
CA GLY A 634 31.83 13.76 29.91
C GLY A 634 31.57 14.07 28.44
N LYS A 635 32.58 14.52 27.67
CA LYS A 635 32.48 14.71 26.22
C LYS A 635 32.97 13.47 25.50
N PHE A 636 32.16 12.94 24.59
CA PHE A 636 32.46 11.71 23.87
C PHE A 636 33.14 11.95 22.52
N GLN A 637 34.05 11.04 22.17
CA GLN A 637 34.76 10.95 20.90
C GLN A 637 34.52 9.58 20.25
N LEU A 638 34.56 9.52 18.93
CA LEU A 638 34.29 8.36 18.10
C LEU A 638 35.60 7.63 17.78
N LEU A 639 35.82 6.48 18.40
CA LEU A 639 36.97 5.60 18.20
C LEU A 639 36.61 4.44 17.26
N PHE A 640 37.42 4.25 16.23
CA PHE A 640 37.31 3.13 15.29
C PHE A 640 38.68 2.88 14.61
N ASN A 641 38.81 1.78 13.87
CA ASN A 641 40.02 1.46 13.11
C ASN A 641 39.69 1.10 11.66
N THR A 642 40.63 1.43 10.78
CA THR A 642 40.77 0.82 9.47
C THR A 642 41.85 -0.27 9.52
N SER A 643 42.21 -0.84 8.37
CA SER A 643 43.35 -1.74 8.30
C SER A 643 44.67 -1.05 8.64
N GLU A 644 44.82 0.27 8.47
CA GLU A 644 46.12 0.95 8.63
C GLU A 644 46.21 1.82 9.89
N GLN A 645 45.09 2.33 10.38
CA GLN A 645 45.07 3.41 11.37
C GLN A 645 43.98 3.21 12.43
N LEU A 646 44.26 3.69 13.65
CA LEU A 646 43.24 4.05 14.64
C LEU A 646 42.81 5.49 14.39
N HIS A 647 41.50 5.74 14.44
CA HIS A 647 40.89 7.05 14.30
C HIS A 647 40.14 7.42 15.56
N LEU A 648 40.30 8.67 16.00
CA LEU A 648 39.54 9.24 17.11
C LEU A 648 39.06 10.63 16.69
N LEU A 649 37.77 10.75 16.43
CA LEU A 649 37.13 12.00 16.03
C LEU A 649 36.31 12.58 17.19
N ASP A 650 36.36 13.89 17.38
CA ASP A 650 35.40 14.58 18.24
C ASP A 650 34.00 14.61 17.59
N ARG A 651 32.99 15.09 18.32
CA ARG A 651 31.62 15.19 17.80
C ARG A 651 31.53 16.10 16.56
N ASN A 652 32.44 17.05 16.38
CA ASN A 652 32.44 17.99 15.26
C ASN A 652 33.20 17.45 14.04
N GLY A 653 33.72 16.23 14.09
CA GLY A 653 34.45 15.59 13.00
C GLY A 653 35.94 15.94 12.95
N ASN A 654 36.47 16.62 13.97
CA ASN A 654 37.90 16.94 14.05
C ASN A 654 38.66 15.80 14.74
N TYR A 655 39.89 15.55 14.30
CA TYR A 655 40.76 14.61 15.01
C TYR A 655 41.13 15.11 16.40
N VAL A 656 41.07 14.20 17.36
CA VAL A 656 41.66 14.40 18.69
C VAL A 656 43.18 14.42 18.55
N GLU A 657 43.87 15.13 19.45
CA GLU A 657 45.33 15.22 19.45
C GLU A 657 45.98 13.82 19.33
N ARG A 658 47.02 13.71 18.49
CA ARG A 658 47.79 12.48 18.18
C ARG A 658 47.09 11.46 17.28
N TYR A 659 45.84 11.72 16.86
CA TYR A 659 45.14 10.89 15.88
C TYR A 659 45.18 11.51 14.47
N PRO A 660 45.08 10.67 13.41
CA PRO A 660 45.02 9.21 13.45
C PRO A 660 46.37 8.57 13.83
N VAL A 661 46.32 7.41 14.48
CA VAL A 661 47.51 6.66 14.94
C VAL A 661 47.78 5.53 13.96
N LYS A 662 48.99 5.50 13.37
CA LYS A 662 49.39 4.42 12.46
C LYS A 662 49.62 3.11 13.23
N LEU A 663 49.05 2.03 12.72
CA LEU A 663 49.22 0.70 13.29
C LEU A 663 50.63 0.14 13.03
N ARG A 664 51.11 -0.76 13.89
CA ARG A 664 52.43 -1.39 13.75
C ARG A 664 52.50 -2.35 12.56
N SER A 665 51.38 -3.03 12.30
CA SER A 665 51.13 -3.90 11.16
C SER A 665 49.64 -3.76 10.82
N PRO A 666 49.23 -3.94 9.55
CA PRO A 666 47.84 -3.78 9.18
C PRO A 666 46.90 -4.66 10.00
N ALA A 667 45.81 -4.09 10.50
CA ALA A 667 44.81 -4.80 11.27
C ALA A 667 44.05 -5.81 10.39
N THR A 668 43.84 -7.00 10.94
CA THR A 668 43.05 -8.06 10.30
C THR A 668 41.64 -8.17 10.86
N ASN A 669 41.34 -7.41 11.91
CA ASN A 669 40.03 -7.38 12.57
C ASN A 669 39.65 -5.96 13.01
N GLY A 670 38.39 -5.82 13.44
CA GLY A 670 37.95 -4.64 14.16
C GLY A 670 38.56 -4.58 15.57
N LEU A 671 38.86 -3.36 16.03
CA LEU A 671 39.35 -3.12 17.39
C LEU A 671 38.36 -3.63 18.45
N ALA A 672 38.93 -4.17 19.52
CA ALA A 672 38.22 -4.52 20.74
C ALA A 672 38.59 -3.52 21.85
N LEU A 673 37.57 -2.85 22.40
CA LEU A 673 37.74 -1.83 23.42
C LEU A 673 37.34 -2.36 24.80
N PHE A 674 38.29 -2.40 25.73
CA PHE A 674 38.04 -2.82 27.11
C PHE A 674 38.30 -1.68 28.11
N ASP A 675 37.40 -1.51 29.08
CA ASP A 675 37.55 -0.66 30.25
C ASP A 675 37.28 -1.48 31.51
N TYR A 676 38.31 -2.18 31.98
CA TYR A 676 38.17 -3.27 32.94
C TYR A 676 37.52 -2.86 34.27
N GLU A 677 37.88 -1.67 34.76
CA GLU A 677 37.44 -1.16 36.06
C GLU A 677 36.50 0.05 35.91
N LYS A 678 36.00 0.32 34.69
CA LYS A 678 35.18 1.50 34.37
C LYS A 678 35.88 2.82 34.72
N SER A 679 37.22 2.84 34.71
CA SER A 679 38.05 4.00 35.07
C SER A 679 38.33 4.90 33.86
N ARG A 680 37.83 4.52 32.67
CA ARG A 680 38.10 5.16 31.37
C ARG A 680 39.59 5.08 30.99
N ASP A 681 40.27 4.06 31.49
CA ASP A 681 41.63 3.69 31.08
C ASP A 681 41.53 2.61 30.01
N TYR A 682 41.13 3.05 28.83
CA TYR A 682 40.79 2.16 27.74
C TYR A 682 41.98 1.32 27.28
N ARG A 683 41.66 0.09 26.86
CA ARG A 683 42.58 -0.90 26.32
C ARG A 683 42.06 -1.32 24.96
N ILE A 684 42.82 -0.98 23.92
CA ILE A 684 42.44 -1.15 22.52
C ILE A 684 43.26 -2.32 21.97
N PHE A 685 42.60 -3.45 21.73
CA PHE A 685 43.22 -4.64 21.18
C PHE A 685 42.98 -4.75 19.68
N LEU A 686 44.02 -5.16 18.96
CA LEU A 686 43.98 -5.43 17.52
C LEU A 686 44.83 -6.66 17.19
N ALA A 687 44.31 -7.50 16.30
CA ALA A 687 45.12 -8.49 15.60
C ALA A 687 45.64 -7.91 14.29
N ALA A 688 46.81 -8.35 13.85
CA ALA A 688 47.44 -7.83 12.65
C ALA A 688 47.95 -8.93 11.71
N GLU A 689 48.26 -8.55 10.48
CA GLU A 689 48.71 -9.47 9.41
C GLU A 689 50.00 -10.21 9.76
N ASP A 690 50.85 -9.61 10.59
CA ASP A 690 52.08 -10.24 11.10
C ASP A 690 51.85 -11.29 12.19
N LYS A 691 50.58 -11.65 12.44
CA LYS A 691 50.08 -12.58 13.47
C LYS A 691 50.29 -12.07 14.90
N GLY A 692 50.62 -10.79 15.08
CA GLY A 692 50.72 -10.15 16.38
C GLY A 692 49.36 -9.74 16.94
N ILE A 693 49.23 -9.78 18.26
CA ILE A 693 48.13 -9.12 18.98
C ILE A 693 48.70 -7.90 19.69
N TYR A 694 48.27 -6.72 19.27
CA TYR A 694 48.74 -5.44 19.77
C TYR A 694 47.75 -4.85 20.77
N LEU A 695 48.29 -4.29 21.85
CA LEU A 695 47.53 -3.59 22.88
C LEU A 695 47.96 -2.13 22.93
N TYR A 696 47.03 -1.24 22.58
CA TYR A 696 47.18 0.21 22.65
C TYR A 696 46.41 0.80 23.84
N ASP A 697 46.92 1.91 24.37
CA ASP A 697 46.14 2.79 25.25
C ASP A 697 45.33 3.82 24.43
N LYS A 698 44.54 4.64 25.12
CA LYS A 698 43.68 5.63 24.46
C LYS A 698 44.48 6.72 23.72
N GLU A 699 45.73 6.98 24.11
CA GLU A 699 46.65 7.89 23.44
C GLU A 699 47.30 7.27 22.18
N GLY A 700 47.02 5.99 21.89
CA GLY A 700 47.60 5.26 20.76
C GLY A 700 49.01 4.74 21.01
N ALA A 701 49.49 4.74 22.25
CA ALA A 701 50.77 4.16 22.62
C ALA A 701 50.62 2.67 22.97
N ILE A 702 51.67 1.89 22.72
CA ILE A 702 51.69 0.47 23.08
C ILE A 702 51.81 0.31 24.58
N VAL A 703 50.90 -0.47 25.16
CA VAL A 703 50.90 -0.78 26.59
C VAL A 703 52.04 -1.75 26.90
N LYS A 704 52.92 -1.36 27.83
CA LYS A 704 53.99 -2.22 28.35
C LYS A 704 53.39 -3.31 29.24
N GLY A 705 53.91 -4.53 29.15
CA GLY A 705 53.48 -5.68 29.97
C GLY A 705 52.42 -6.58 29.32
N TRP A 706 52.07 -6.34 28.05
CA TRP A 706 51.40 -7.32 27.20
C TRP A 706 52.46 -8.23 26.58
N ASN A 707 52.50 -9.49 27.01
CA ASN A 707 53.55 -10.46 26.70
C ASN A 707 53.03 -11.60 25.80
N PHE A 708 51.99 -11.36 25.01
CA PHE A 708 51.55 -12.35 24.03
C PHE A 708 52.52 -12.39 22.85
N GLY A 709 52.82 -13.59 22.36
CA GLY A 709 53.65 -13.81 21.19
C GLY A 709 52.88 -13.57 19.88
N LYS A 710 52.88 -14.58 19.02
CA LYS A 710 52.13 -14.59 17.76
C LYS A 710 51.09 -15.69 17.76
N THR A 711 50.03 -15.50 16.99
CA THR A 711 49.07 -16.55 16.65
C THR A 711 49.64 -17.52 15.61
N GLU A 712 49.01 -18.68 15.47
CA GLU A 712 49.39 -19.69 14.48
C GLU A 712 48.88 -19.28 13.10
N GLY A 713 47.64 -18.79 13.05
CA GLY A 713 46.94 -18.30 11.87
C GLY A 713 46.54 -16.82 11.96
N ARG A 714 45.79 -16.37 10.95
CA ARG A 714 45.20 -15.03 10.91
C ARG A 714 43.97 -14.96 11.81
N VAL A 715 43.85 -13.90 12.61
CA VAL A 715 42.68 -13.61 13.44
C VAL A 715 41.81 -12.58 12.74
N GLU A 716 40.59 -12.95 12.36
CA GLU A 716 39.69 -12.07 11.58
C GLU A 716 38.58 -11.46 12.45
N ASP A 717 38.23 -12.13 13.55
CA ASP A 717 37.24 -11.65 14.50
C ASP A 717 37.82 -10.74 15.60
N PRO A 718 37.09 -9.70 16.04
CA PRO A 718 37.49 -8.88 17.18
C PRO A 718 37.66 -9.71 18.46
N LEU A 719 38.72 -9.40 19.23
CA LEU A 719 38.95 -10.01 20.53
C LEU A 719 37.77 -9.73 21.48
N ARG A 720 37.50 -10.66 22.40
CA ARG A 720 36.45 -10.55 23.41
C ARG A 720 37.05 -10.49 24.81
N HIS A 721 36.39 -9.76 25.70
CA HIS A 721 36.67 -9.76 27.12
C HIS A 721 35.48 -10.33 27.89
N PHE A 722 35.75 -11.31 28.74
CA PHE A 722 34.79 -11.89 29.66
C PHE A 722 35.33 -11.85 31.09
N ARG A 723 34.45 -11.60 32.07
CA ARG A 723 34.79 -11.66 33.49
C ARG A 723 33.97 -12.76 34.16
N ILE A 724 34.64 -13.70 34.82
CA ILE A 724 34.02 -14.79 35.57
C ILE A 724 34.61 -14.81 36.97
N GLY A 725 33.75 -14.50 37.96
CA GLY A 725 34.20 -14.15 39.29
C GLY A 725 35.19 -12.99 39.26
N ASN A 726 36.37 -13.20 39.85
CA ASN A 726 37.44 -12.19 39.91
C ASN A 726 38.50 -12.34 38.81
N LYS A 727 38.22 -13.12 37.77
CA LYS A 727 39.17 -13.40 36.67
C LYS A 727 38.67 -12.83 35.36
N ASP A 728 39.57 -12.18 34.64
CA ASP A 728 39.35 -11.71 33.26
C ASP A 728 39.93 -12.69 32.25
N TYR A 729 39.23 -12.82 31.13
CA TYR A 729 39.59 -13.67 30.02
C TYR A 729 39.55 -12.83 28.75
N ILE A 730 40.68 -12.74 28.07
CA ILE A 730 40.77 -12.18 26.72
C ILE A 730 40.74 -13.36 25.76
N VAL A 731 39.73 -13.41 24.90
CA VAL A 731 39.40 -14.57 24.09
C VAL A 731 39.35 -14.21 22.62
N PHE A 732 39.99 -15.02 21.79
CA PHE A 732 39.96 -14.93 20.33
C PHE A 732 40.41 -16.26 19.73
N ALA A 733 40.26 -16.40 18.42
CA ALA A 733 40.70 -17.58 17.70
C ALA A 733 41.30 -17.19 16.35
N ASP A 734 42.20 -18.03 15.86
CA ASP A 734 42.47 -18.14 14.43
C ASP A 734 41.79 -19.40 13.89
N HIS A 735 42.04 -19.76 12.63
CA HIS A 735 41.43 -20.95 12.02
C HIS A 735 41.85 -22.28 12.67
N PHE A 736 42.97 -22.33 13.40
CA PHE A 736 43.57 -23.55 13.93
C PHE A 736 43.32 -23.74 15.43
N THR A 737 43.27 -22.65 16.20
CA THR A 737 43.22 -22.73 17.66
C THR A 737 42.52 -21.54 18.32
N CYS A 738 42.07 -21.77 19.55
CA CYS A 738 41.43 -20.78 20.41
C CYS A 738 42.41 -20.33 21.51
N TYR A 739 42.53 -19.02 21.69
CA TYR A 739 43.38 -18.39 22.70
C TYR A 739 42.52 -17.83 23.84
N ILE A 740 42.78 -18.28 25.07
CA ILE A 740 42.11 -17.79 26.27
C ILE A 740 43.18 -17.28 27.25
N LEU A 741 43.38 -15.97 27.24
CA LEU A 741 44.49 -15.29 27.89
C LEU A 741 44.07 -14.47 29.11
N ASN A 742 45.04 -14.08 29.92
CA ASN A 742 44.88 -13.06 30.95
C ASN A 742 45.21 -11.64 30.44
N ARG A 743 45.02 -10.62 31.29
CA ARG A 743 45.32 -9.20 30.96
C ARG A 743 46.79 -8.92 30.58
N ARG A 744 47.72 -9.84 30.86
CA ARG A 744 49.15 -9.75 30.52
C ARG A 744 49.51 -10.53 29.25
N GLY A 745 48.55 -11.17 28.59
CA GLY A 745 48.76 -11.98 27.39
C GLY A 745 49.26 -13.39 27.67
N GLU A 746 49.25 -13.84 28.93
CA GLU A 746 49.65 -15.19 29.30
C GLU A 746 48.45 -16.14 29.16
N ILE A 747 48.69 -17.38 28.72
CA ILE A 747 47.65 -18.41 28.60
C ILE A 747 47.03 -18.66 29.97
N ARG A 748 45.72 -18.44 30.06
CA ARG A 748 44.93 -18.66 31.28
C ARG A 748 44.16 -19.98 31.24
N VAL A 749 43.69 -20.38 30.06
CA VAL A 749 43.05 -21.68 29.83
C VAL A 749 43.67 -22.31 28.60
N SER A 750 44.18 -23.53 28.76
CA SER A 750 44.65 -24.35 27.64
C SER A 750 43.50 -25.22 27.15
N VAL A 751 43.08 -25.02 25.89
CA VAL A 751 41.98 -25.77 25.27
C VAL A 751 42.47 -27.18 24.93
N LYS A 752 41.83 -28.20 25.51
CA LYS A 752 42.33 -29.59 25.48
C LYS A 752 42.01 -30.33 24.18
N LYS A 753 41.11 -29.80 23.34
CA LYS A 753 40.68 -30.41 22.08
C LYS A 753 40.81 -29.40 20.95
N HIS A 754 41.54 -29.78 19.90
CA HIS A 754 41.64 -29.00 18.67
C HIS A 754 40.47 -29.31 17.74
N PHE A 755 40.01 -28.28 17.03
CA PHE A 755 38.99 -28.37 15.98
C PHE A 755 39.16 -27.17 15.04
N PRO A 756 38.78 -27.29 13.76
CA PRO A 756 38.89 -26.20 12.79
C PRO A 756 37.85 -25.13 13.10
N VAL A 757 38.28 -23.94 13.51
CA VAL A 757 37.36 -22.86 13.91
C VAL A 757 36.64 -22.31 12.67
N SER A 758 35.31 -22.08 12.77
CA SER A 758 34.54 -21.47 11.68
C SER A 758 35.11 -20.09 11.29
N LYS A 759 35.07 -19.75 10.00
CA LYS A 759 35.55 -18.45 9.51
C LYS A 759 34.76 -17.25 10.08
N ASN A 760 33.51 -17.49 10.46
CA ASN A 760 32.59 -16.51 11.04
C ASN A 760 32.40 -16.74 12.56
N ALA A 761 33.33 -17.45 13.22
CA ALA A 761 33.17 -17.90 14.59
C ALA A 761 33.24 -16.76 15.60
N ARG A 762 32.11 -16.49 16.26
CA ARG A 762 32.05 -15.55 17.37
C ARG A 762 31.99 -16.27 18.72
N PHE A 763 32.89 -15.92 19.64
CA PHE A 763 32.80 -16.39 21.02
C PHE A 763 31.60 -15.76 21.75
N ILE A 764 30.74 -16.61 22.29
CA ILE A 764 29.58 -16.22 23.09
C ILE A 764 29.70 -16.83 24.48
N LEU A 765 29.65 -15.99 25.52
CA LEU A 765 29.69 -16.47 26.91
C LEU A 765 28.30 -16.94 27.34
N GLU A 766 28.22 -18.19 27.76
CA GLU A 766 27.14 -18.71 28.57
C GLU A 766 27.58 -18.71 30.04
N SER A 767 27.04 -17.76 30.78
CA SER A 767 27.21 -17.64 32.22
C SER A 767 25.85 -17.37 32.85
N ASN A 768 25.68 -17.81 34.10
CA ASN A 768 24.44 -17.64 34.88
C ASN A 768 23.23 -18.42 34.36
N THR A 769 23.42 -19.47 33.55
CA THR A 769 22.36 -20.43 33.21
C THR A 769 22.26 -21.49 34.32
N THR A 770 21.08 -21.65 34.91
CA THR A 770 20.87 -22.60 36.03
C THR A 770 21.26 -24.02 35.62
N GLY A 771 22.16 -24.63 36.38
CA GLY A 771 22.63 -26.01 36.14
C GLY A 771 23.73 -26.16 35.10
N ILE A 772 24.16 -25.08 34.42
CA ILE A 772 25.23 -25.12 33.41
C ILE A 772 26.47 -24.40 33.95
N LYS A 773 27.62 -25.07 33.93
CA LYS A 773 28.90 -24.44 34.28
C LYS A 773 29.26 -23.38 33.24
N PRO A 774 29.86 -22.24 33.63
CA PRO A 774 30.27 -21.21 32.68
C PRO A 774 31.12 -21.78 31.54
N ARG A 775 30.75 -21.47 30.31
CA ARG A 775 31.39 -21.97 29.09
C ARG A 775 31.28 -20.96 27.95
N LEU A 776 32.15 -21.10 26.98
CA LEU A 776 32.16 -20.31 25.75
C LEU A 776 31.60 -21.16 24.61
N ALA A 777 30.68 -20.61 23.83
CA ALA A 777 30.13 -21.25 22.64
C ALA A 777 30.69 -20.60 21.37
N LEU A 778 31.00 -21.44 20.38
CA LEU A 778 31.26 -21.08 18.98
C LEU A 778 31.02 -22.31 18.10
N THR A 779 31.28 -22.22 16.80
CA THR A 779 31.18 -23.36 15.87
C THR A 779 32.52 -23.70 15.21
N ASP A 780 32.66 -24.96 14.83
CA ASP A 780 33.72 -25.37 13.90
C ASP A 780 33.30 -25.15 12.43
N SER A 781 34.21 -25.40 11.49
CA SER A 781 33.98 -25.17 10.05
C SER A 781 32.86 -26.02 9.43
N SER A 782 32.30 -27.00 10.14
CA SER A 782 31.14 -27.81 9.71
C SER A 782 29.83 -27.43 10.40
N GLY A 783 29.86 -26.41 11.27
CA GLY A 783 28.69 -25.96 12.03
C GLY A 783 28.41 -26.72 13.32
N ARG A 784 29.31 -27.62 13.76
CA ARG A 784 29.16 -28.27 15.08
C ARG A 784 29.50 -27.27 16.17
N VAL A 785 28.64 -27.17 17.17
CA VAL A 785 28.81 -26.25 18.29
C VAL A 785 29.88 -26.79 19.22
N GLN A 786 30.84 -25.94 19.58
CA GLN A 786 31.95 -26.23 20.47
C GLN A 786 31.77 -25.40 21.74
N PHE A 787 31.54 -26.09 22.86
CA PHE A 787 31.46 -25.50 24.19
C PHE A 787 32.78 -25.66 24.91
N ILE A 788 33.51 -24.57 25.11
CA ILE A 788 34.80 -24.55 25.82
C ILE A 788 34.57 -24.12 27.26
N TYR A 789 34.86 -25.01 28.20
CA TYR A 789 34.82 -24.72 29.64
C TYR A 789 36.13 -24.07 30.12
N PHE A 790 36.06 -23.33 31.22
CA PHE A 790 37.23 -22.63 31.78
C PHE A 790 38.24 -23.54 32.49
N ASP A 791 38.01 -24.85 32.50
CA ASP A 791 39.00 -25.89 32.85
C ASP A 791 39.71 -26.49 31.61
N GLY A 792 39.42 -25.95 30.42
CA GLY A 792 39.97 -26.35 29.14
C GLY A 792 39.27 -27.53 28.47
N SER A 793 38.29 -28.17 29.12
CA SER A 793 37.50 -29.22 28.48
C SER A 793 36.61 -28.64 27.38
N VAL A 794 36.37 -29.42 26.32
CA VAL A 794 35.54 -29.05 25.17
C VAL A 794 34.47 -30.09 24.97
N GLU A 795 33.22 -29.64 24.96
CA GLU A 795 32.05 -30.43 24.59
C GLU A 795 31.63 -30.06 23.17
N THR A 796 31.35 -31.05 22.34
CA THR A 796 30.92 -30.85 20.94
C THR A 796 29.48 -31.31 20.81
N VAL A 797 28.63 -30.44 20.26
CA VAL A 797 27.22 -30.72 19.98
C VAL A 797 27.00 -30.59 18.48
N GLU A 798 26.52 -31.65 17.86
CA GLU A 798 26.12 -31.65 16.45
C GLU A 798 24.59 -31.61 16.38
N ILE A 799 24.07 -30.56 15.74
CA ILE A 799 22.63 -30.32 15.59
C ILE A 799 22.22 -30.68 14.16
N GLU A 800 22.92 -30.10 13.20
CA GLU A 800 22.77 -30.32 11.76
C GLU A 800 24.12 -29.99 11.09
N GLN A 801 24.27 -30.38 9.82
CA GLN A 801 25.44 -30.03 9.01
C GLN A 801 25.18 -28.68 8.32
N PHE A 802 26.16 -27.76 8.41
CA PHE A 802 26.11 -26.46 7.76
C PHE A 802 27.31 -26.26 6.83
N THR A 803 27.21 -25.31 5.90
CA THR A 803 28.36 -24.95 5.07
C THR A 803 29.47 -24.28 5.89
N GLY A 804 30.69 -24.18 5.35
CA GLY A 804 31.77 -23.42 5.98
C GLY A 804 31.49 -21.91 6.10
N ASP A 805 30.42 -21.43 5.47
CA ASP A 805 30.06 -20.02 5.38
C ASP A 805 28.92 -19.61 6.32
N HIS A 806 28.42 -20.56 7.13
CA HIS A 806 27.37 -20.30 8.10
C HIS A 806 27.75 -19.22 9.11
N TYR A 807 26.73 -18.56 9.63
CA TYR A 807 26.80 -17.71 10.81
C TYR A 807 26.12 -18.40 11.98
N PHE A 808 26.64 -18.15 13.18
CA PHE A 808 26.13 -18.74 14.42
C PHE A 808 25.92 -17.66 15.49
N GLU A 809 24.77 -17.70 16.14
CA GLU A 809 24.43 -16.91 17.32
C GLU A 809 23.79 -17.81 18.39
N TYR A 810 23.97 -17.46 19.67
CA TYR A 810 23.55 -18.29 20.81
C TYR A 810 22.94 -17.42 21.90
N SER A 811 21.61 -17.36 21.89
CA SER A 811 20.83 -16.39 22.66
C SER A 811 19.51 -16.99 23.11
N ASP A 812 19.06 -16.58 24.29
CA ASP A 812 17.73 -16.89 24.83
C ASP A 812 16.70 -16.04 24.09
N LEU A 813 16.00 -16.61 23.11
CA LEU A 813 15.08 -15.88 22.22
C LEU A 813 13.69 -15.67 22.85
N ASP A 814 13.24 -16.59 23.70
CA ASP A 814 11.89 -16.56 24.27
C ASP A 814 11.81 -16.21 25.75
N GLY A 815 12.96 -16.02 26.40
CA GLY A 815 13.05 -15.61 27.79
C GLY A 815 12.84 -16.76 28.78
N ASP A 816 12.98 -18.03 28.35
CA ASP A 816 12.85 -19.19 29.23
C ASP A 816 14.10 -19.44 30.11
N GLY A 817 15.16 -18.66 29.89
CA GLY A 817 16.43 -18.73 30.62
C GLY A 817 17.39 -19.80 30.08
N ARG A 818 17.01 -20.54 29.05
CA ARG A 818 17.89 -21.37 28.21
C ARG A 818 18.11 -20.65 26.89
N ARG A 819 19.19 -20.99 26.20
CA ARG A 819 19.57 -20.33 24.95
C ARG A 819 19.30 -21.23 23.76
N GLU A 820 18.81 -20.63 22.68
CA GLU A 820 18.64 -21.26 21.39
C GLU A 820 19.91 -21.17 20.55
N PHE A 821 20.10 -22.18 19.71
CA PHE A 821 21.08 -22.16 18.64
C PHE A 821 20.47 -21.53 17.39
N ILE A 822 21.08 -20.45 16.91
CA ILE A 822 20.59 -19.66 15.78
C ILE A 822 21.63 -19.74 14.67
N PHE A 823 21.26 -20.36 13.55
CA PHE A 823 22.12 -20.49 12.38
C PHE A 823 21.53 -19.72 11.21
N ALA A 824 22.36 -18.95 10.51
CA ALA A 824 22.04 -18.44 9.19
C ALA A 824 23.04 -19.02 8.20
N ASP A 825 22.55 -19.75 7.20
CA ASP A 825 23.40 -20.40 6.20
C ASP A 825 22.71 -20.35 4.83
N LYS A 826 23.44 -19.89 3.82
CA LYS A 826 22.89 -19.52 2.49
C LYS A 826 21.72 -18.55 2.66
N GLY A 827 20.49 -18.96 2.33
CA GLY A 827 19.27 -18.15 2.47
C GLY A 827 18.35 -18.56 3.61
N GLU A 828 18.76 -19.49 4.46
CA GLU A 828 17.91 -20.02 5.53
C GLU A 828 18.39 -19.57 6.91
N LEU A 829 17.46 -19.10 7.73
CA LEU A 829 17.60 -18.97 9.18
C LEU A 829 16.99 -20.20 9.85
N LYS A 830 17.77 -20.93 10.64
CA LYS A 830 17.31 -22.09 11.42
C LYS A 830 17.54 -21.86 12.90
N VAL A 831 16.51 -22.10 13.70
CA VAL A 831 16.56 -21.92 15.16
C VAL A 831 16.23 -23.25 15.85
N TYR A 832 17.09 -23.66 16.77
CA TYR A 832 16.95 -24.90 17.55
C TYR A 832 16.96 -24.60 19.04
N LYS A 833 16.17 -25.37 19.79
CA LYS A 833 16.18 -25.32 21.25
C LYS A 833 17.49 -25.91 21.80
N HIS A 834 17.74 -25.67 23.08
CA HIS A 834 18.90 -26.18 23.80
C HIS A 834 19.06 -27.73 23.75
N ASP A 835 17.98 -28.48 23.49
CA ASP A 835 17.98 -29.95 23.36
C ASP A 835 18.26 -30.43 21.92
N GLY A 836 18.47 -29.51 20.98
CA GLY A 836 18.71 -29.79 19.57
C GLY A 836 17.44 -29.93 18.72
N SER A 837 16.24 -29.89 19.32
CA SER A 837 14.99 -29.91 18.55
C SER A 837 14.80 -28.61 17.77
N LYS A 838 14.35 -28.70 16.51
CA LYS A 838 14.07 -27.52 15.69
C LYS A 838 12.89 -26.75 16.28
N ARG A 839 13.08 -25.45 16.49
CA ARG A 839 12.04 -24.51 16.92
C ARG A 839 11.28 -23.97 15.71
N PHE A 840 11.99 -23.39 14.76
CA PHE A 840 11.45 -22.92 13.48
C PHE A 840 12.57 -22.78 12.44
N SER A 841 12.18 -22.54 11.20
CA SER A 841 13.07 -22.08 10.13
C SER A 841 12.37 -21.00 9.29
N TYR A 842 13.15 -20.05 8.79
CA TYR A 842 12.70 -18.99 7.89
C TYR A 842 13.57 -19.00 6.63
N ASP A 843 12.94 -19.06 5.47
CA ASP A 843 13.61 -18.99 4.16
C ASP A 843 13.48 -17.57 3.61
N ALA A 844 14.62 -16.87 3.49
CA ALA A 844 14.67 -15.52 2.95
C ALA A 844 14.59 -15.49 1.41
N ARG A 845 14.62 -16.65 0.74
CA ARG A 845 14.69 -16.84 -0.72
C ARG A 845 15.83 -16.07 -1.39
N ALA A 846 16.85 -15.73 -0.61
CA ALA A 846 17.96 -14.88 -0.99
C ALA A 846 19.15 -15.16 -0.06
N GLU A 847 20.37 -15.00 -0.56
CA GLU A 847 21.57 -15.23 0.24
C GLU A 847 21.66 -14.23 1.41
N ILE A 848 21.98 -14.73 2.60
CA ILE A 848 22.21 -13.96 3.81
C ILE A 848 23.71 -13.69 3.89
N ASN A 849 24.11 -12.45 3.57
CA ASN A 849 25.53 -12.09 3.44
C ASN A 849 26.14 -11.53 4.74
N HIS A 850 25.38 -11.52 5.84
CA HIS A 850 25.81 -10.96 7.13
C HIS A 850 25.33 -11.80 8.31
N ALA A 851 26.08 -11.75 9.41
CA ALA A 851 25.70 -12.41 10.65
C ALA A 851 24.31 -11.94 11.15
N PRO A 852 23.44 -12.86 11.62
CA PRO A 852 22.15 -12.50 12.18
C PRO A 852 22.34 -11.67 13.45
N VAL A 853 21.44 -10.71 13.68
CA VAL A 853 21.49 -9.85 14.87
C VAL A 853 20.22 -10.02 15.67
N VAL A 854 20.34 -10.43 16.93
CA VAL A 854 19.19 -10.48 17.86
C VAL A 854 18.95 -9.10 18.45
N TYR A 855 17.83 -8.48 18.10
CA TYR A 855 17.34 -7.23 18.66
C TYR A 855 16.41 -7.51 19.83
N GLN A 856 16.62 -6.79 20.94
CA GLN A 856 15.78 -6.88 22.12
C GLN A 856 14.89 -5.64 22.23
N PHE A 857 13.57 -5.85 22.18
CA PHE A 857 12.56 -4.80 22.38
C PHE A 857 12.06 -4.79 23.83
N SER A 858 11.89 -5.97 24.43
CA SER A 858 11.56 -6.15 25.86
C SER A 858 12.15 -7.47 26.40
N HIS A 859 11.89 -7.83 27.66
CA HIS A 859 12.47 -9.04 28.27
C HIS A 859 12.11 -10.34 27.53
N GLY A 860 10.90 -10.43 26.95
CA GLY A 860 10.43 -11.58 26.16
C GLY A 860 10.13 -11.28 24.68
N ASN A 861 10.44 -10.07 24.20
CA ASN A 861 10.23 -9.69 22.81
C ASN A 861 11.58 -9.45 22.13
N LYS A 862 12.11 -10.52 21.53
CA LYS A 862 13.33 -10.50 20.73
C LYS A 862 13.00 -10.85 19.28
N LYS A 863 13.75 -10.24 18.37
CA LYS A 863 13.61 -10.46 16.93
C LYS A 863 14.99 -10.63 16.31
N ILE A 864 15.06 -11.36 15.20
CA ILE A 864 16.31 -11.68 14.51
C ILE A 864 16.34 -10.87 13.22
N GLY A 865 17.32 -9.98 13.07
CA GLY A 865 17.56 -9.28 11.83
C GLY A 865 18.46 -10.04 10.89
N LEU A 866 18.09 -10.09 9.62
CA LEU A 866 18.85 -10.68 8.53
C LEU A 866 19.06 -9.64 7.42
N VAL A 867 20.13 -9.81 6.65
CA VAL A 867 20.48 -8.93 5.53
C VAL A 867 20.81 -9.76 4.31
N SER A 868 20.12 -9.48 3.21
CA SER A 868 20.48 -9.95 1.88
C SER A 868 20.90 -8.75 1.05
N SER A 869 22.21 -8.52 1.01
CA SER A 869 22.80 -7.32 0.42
C SER A 869 22.66 -7.33 -1.10
N ASP A 870 22.74 -8.51 -1.72
CA ASP A 870 22.65 -8.68 -3.18
C ASP A 870 21.27 -8.32 -3.73
N ASN A 871 20.22 -8.55 -2.93
CA ASN A 871 18.83 -8.23 -3.28
C ASN A 871 18.35 -6.91 -2.66
N ASN A 872 19.23 -6.15 -1.99
CA ASN A 872 18.89 -4.92 -1.27
C ASN A 872 17.70 -5.09 -0.31
N LYS A 873 17.63 -6.23 0.41
CA LYS A 873 16.55 -6.55 1.35
C LYS A 873 17.07 -6.85 2.74
N ILE A 874 16.39 -6.31 3.75
CA ILE A 874 16.54 -6.69 5.15
C ILE A 874 15.28 -7.34 5.67
N TYR A 875 15.44 -8.24 6.63
CA TYR A 875 14.36 -9.00 7.26
C TYR A 875 14.43 -8.84 8.77
N LEU A 876 13.27 -8.89 9.43
CA LEU A 876 13.16 -8.93 10.88
C LEU A 876 12.21 -10.07 11.25
N VAL A 877 12.75 -11.16 11.78
CA VAL A 877 12.00 -12.39 12.08
C VAL A 877 11.64 -12.41 13.58
N ASN A 878 10.38 -12.68 13.90
CA ASN A 878 9.88 -12.80 15.26
C ASN A 878 10.42 -14.06 15.95
N SER A 879 10.30 -14.14 17.27
CA SER A 879 10.74 -15.29 18.08
C SER A 879 9.95 -16.59 17.82
N ASP A 880 8.82 -16.51 17.11
CA ASP A 880 8.01 -17.64 16.64
C ASP A 880 8.36 -18.08 15.20
N GLY A 881 9.26 -17.36 14.53
CA GLY A 881 9.68 -17.61 13.15
C GLY A 881 8.84 -16.90 12.08
N SER A 882 7.77 -16.21 12.45
CA SER A 882 7.03 -15.36 11.52
C SER A 882 7.85 -14.12 11.13
N LEU A 883 7.67 -13.64 9.91
CA LEU A 883 8.26 -12.36 9.50
C LEU A 883 7.50 -11.22 10.19
N TYR A 884 8.23 -10.28 10.79
CA TYR A 884 7.62 -9.14 11.46
C TYR A 884 6.89 -8.25 10.44
N LYS A 885 5.71 -7.73 10.84
CA LYS A 885 4.80 -6.96 9.99
C LYS A 885 5.55 -5.78 9.34
N GLY A 886 5.39 -5.62 8.02
CA GLY A 886 6.06 -4.57 7.24
C GLY A 886 7.45 -4.94 6.69
N PHE A 887 7.94 -6.17 6.88
CA PHE A 887 9.17 -6.66 6.24
C PHE A 887 8.88 -7.61 5.07
N PRO A 888 9.82 -7.80 4.12
CA PRO A 888 11.16 -7.20 4.06
C PRO A 888 11.16 -5.71 3.74
N LEU A 889 12.22 -5.01 4.14
CA LEU A 889 12.43 -3.60 3.81
C LEU A 889 13.66 -3.41 2.90
N PRO A 890 13.71 -2.33 2.09
CA PRO A 890 14.91 -1.97 1.35
C PRO A 890 16.12 -1.73 2.27
N GLY A 891 17.25 -2.36 1.96
CA GLY A 891 18.50 -2.19 2.68
C GLY A 891 19.55 -3.23 2.33
N SER A 892 20.82 -2.81 2.27
CA SER A 892 21.97 -3.65 1.87
C SER A 892 23.07 -3.71 2.93
N THR A 893 22.81 -3.24 4.15
CA THR A 893 23.76 -3.29 5.25
C THR A 893 23.10 -3.83 6.52
N PRO A 894 23.89 -4.32 7.52
CA PRO A 894 23.35 -4.51 8.86
C PRO A 894 22.75 -3.21 9.38
N PHE A 895 21.61 -3.30 10.03
CA PHE A 895 20.81 -2.15 10.45
C PHE A 895 20.83 -1.94 11.95
N SER A 896 20.40 -0.77 12.43
CA SER A 896 20.29 -0.47 13.86
C SER A 896 18.86 -0.12 14.23
N ILE A 897 18.34 -0.72 15.29
CA ILE A 897 17.01 -0.41 15.84
C ILE A 897 17.19 0.30 17.19
N GLY A 898 16.48 1.41 17.38
CA GLY A 898 16.47 2.13 18.63
C GLY A 898 15.63 3.40 18.61
N VAL A 899 15.31 3.93 19.79
CA VAL A 899 14.63 5.23 19.94
C VAL A 899 15.64 6.36 19.73
N ILE A 900 15.37 7.28 18.79
CA ILE A 900 16.30 8.38 18.40
C ILE A 900 16.05 9.66 19.20
N SER A 901 14.78 9.99 19.47
CA SER A 901 14.37 11.17 20.23
C SER A 901 13.77 10.77 21.57
N ARG A 902 14.05 11.53 22.64
CA ARG A 902 13.45 11.29 23.97
C ARG A 902 11.96 11.60 24.02
N ALA A 903 11.47 12.41 23.09
CA ALA A 903 10.05 12.78 23.00
C ALA A 903 9.23 11.76 22.19
N ASP A 904 9.89 10.85 21.47
CA ASP A 904 9.24 9.83 20.66
C ASP A 904 9.33 8.47 21.35
N SER A 905 8.23 7.73 21.34
CA SER A 905 8.17 6.36 21.88
C SER A 905 8.42 5.29 20.82
N LYS A 906 8.51 5.67 19.53
CA LYS A 906 8.65 4.73 18.42
C LYS A 906 10.10 4.28 18.21
N PHE A 907 10.28 3.00 17.87
CA PHE A 907 11.57 2.51 17.41
C PHE A 907 11.84 2.99 15.98
N ASN A 908 13.07 3.38 15.75
CA ASN A 908 13.58 3.76 14.44
C ASN A 908 14.58 2.70 13.98
N LEU A 909 14.43 2.24 12.74
CA LEU A 909 15.36 1.34 12.08
C LEU A 909 16.17 2.14 11.06
N ILE A 910 17.47 2.20 11.27
CA ILE A 910 18.41 2.88 10.38
C ILE A 910 19.20 1.85 9.58
N VAL A 911 19.17 1.97 8.25
CA VAL A 911 19.83 1.04 7.32
C VAL A 911 20.39 1.76 6.10
N GLY A 912 21.53 1.29 5.61
CA GLY A 912 22.09 1.73 4.34
C GLY A 912 21.57 0.90 3.17
N SER A 913 21.35 1.52 2.02
CA SER A 913 20.82 0.87 0.81
C SER A 913 21.79 0.96 -0.38
N GLY A 914 21.62 0.03 -1.32
CA GLY A 914 22.43 -0.07 -2.54
C GLY A 914 22.33 1.15 -3.47
N ASP A 915 21.31 2.00 -3.30
CA ASP A 915 21.01 3.17 -4.12
C ASP A 915 21.63 4.49 -3.62
N ASN A 916 22.61 4.41 -2.71
CA ASN A 916 23.29 5.54 -2.06
C ASN A 916 22.44 6.31 -1.03
N PHE A 917 21.33 5.72 -0.59
CA PHE A 917 20.52 6.28 0.49
C PHE A 917 20.80 5.61 1.84
N LEU A 918 20.61 6.39 2.89
CA LEU A 918 20.44 5.95 4.26
C LEU A 918 18.97 6.14 4.62
N TYR A 919 18.30 5.06 5.00
CA TYR A 919 16.88 5.06 5.35
C TYR A 919 16.68 5.07 6.86
N ASN A 920 15.60 5.74 7.28
CA ASN A 920 15.00 5.60 8.59
C ASN A 920 13.55 5.11 8.46
N TYR A 921 13.27 3.91 8.96
CA TYR A 921 11.93 3.34 9.02
C TYR A 921 11.39 3.37 10.45
N SER A 922 10.11 3.67 10.61
CA SER A 922 9.41 3.50 11.89
C SER A 922 9.02 2.04 12.07
N VAL A 923 9.36 1.44 13.21
CA VAL A 923 9.05 0.05 13.56
C VAL A 923 8.28 0.07 14.88
N GLN A 924 7.08 -0.53 14.92
CA GLN A 924 6.16 -0.45 16.08
C GLN A 924 5.99 -1.74 16.87
#